data_AF-A0AAN6MKX4-F1
#
_entry.id   AF-A0AAN6MKX4-F1
#
_cell.length_a   1.000
_cell.length_b   1.000
_cell.length_c   1.000
_cell.angle_alpha   90.00
_cell.angle_beta   90.00
_cell.angle_gamma   90.00
#
_symmetry.space_group_name_H-M   'P 1'
#
loop_
_entity.id
_entity.type
_entity.pdbx_description
1 polymer ?
#
loop_
_entity_poly.entity_id
_entity_poly.type
_entity_poly.pdbx_seq_one_letter_code
_entity_poly.pdbx_strand_id
1 'polypeptide(L)'
;MASAPLQNQYPGVDLPLRYLKQDGWPGTDFFRLGSFEGATDSTSDLLPIREVAMMILMDRLTDKPNWHEKVFDDVIVAKWRDEALTQDETDVYDDIVQGKNIPMPDRSRIITPAAFDYCIAELKCKAAHFKETGLVFTVNSAGRSSPHSTAIKADAFVSGELRQGLKAALEKLRAEQGDEPDWHPWTNEQVQDLVHPSMYPFIYGKTQFIQEEAVGVTDAVDKWAGKGAIVPKVEGVETRPGREHLQEQGHFIDRAYWSTTYQWLPANLAFQADGTVRFTSYINNLHPKKHPEIYRLVEQLVDRALPAWQRVLSSRPVTEEGETQCRFGLPPTVDDDDQENVWEAMNEEELAAQEAEDGPIQYDVDYLEYLDDDQVEAEMDDDEEGMGDEGPKQARKIKRLKWREIRDAILPEPEEFKPFAFTVGDALRARFKDTGLQVIVKMASIELTPEKPDFPVGGWHIEGQMNEHIVATALYYLDSENVTPSQLSFRMHTTDEQEDLQDLVGQDMYKPYERIYGTALSESDDSERVQSYGSVETPEGRLLAFPNVFLQDATKPGHRRFIALWLVDPLTRVISTANVPPQQADWWAEAVFGSEANAAKGDLPSEVFQLVLEQGMGKAVRPTAALLKTMDNRLPPEVMEMVRRERVLPEALMTAEEAREHRIKLMEERSAFVKKNDLEWKSSYSFCEH
;
A
#
# COMPACT_ATOMS: atom_id res chain seq x y z
N MET A 1 -33.02 -25.07 -25.82
CA MET A 1 -32.62 -23.69 -25.52
C MET A 1 -31.51 -23.79 -24.49
N ALA A 2 -30.25 -23.63 -24.92
CA ALA A 2 -29.14 -23.58 -23.99
C ALA A 2 -29.27 -22.27 -23.21
N SER A 3 -29.30 -22.34 -21.89
CA SER A 3 -29.22 -21.17 -21.01
C SER A 3 -27.93 -20.43 -21.32
N ALA A 4 -28.03 -19.12 -21.59
CA ALA A 4 -26.87 -18.24 -21.74
C ALA A 4 -25.96 -18.37 -20.51
N PRO A 5 -24.62 -18.29 -20.67
CA PRO A 5 -23.71 -18.28 -19.53
C PRO A 5 -24.07 -17.09 -18.61
N LEU A 6 -24.04 -17.32 -17.30
CA LEU A 6 -24.29 -16.30 -16.28
C LEU A 6 -23.46 -15.05 -16.61
N GLN A 7 -24.16 -13.93 -16.81
CA GLN A 7 -23.63 -12.62 -17.16
C GLN A 7 -22.71 -12.14 -16.03
N ASN A 8 -21.53 -11.61 -16.36
CA ASN A 8 -20.68 -10.92 -15.37
C ASN A 8 -21.55 -9.88 -14.65
N GLN A 9 -21.56 -9.91 -13.31
CA GLN A 9 -22.30 -8.98 -12.46
C GLN A 9 -21.33 -7.99 -11.83
N TYR A 10 -21.74 -6.73 -11.70
CA TYR A 10 -20.85 -5.66 -11.22
C TYR A 10 -21.37 -4.98 -9.95
N PRO A 11 -20.52 -4.73 -8.94
CA PRO A 11 -20.84 -3.87 -7.80
C PRO A 11 -21.33 -2.49 -8.26
N GLY A 12 -22.46 -2.06 -7.70
CA GLY A 12 -23.07 -0.77 -8.05
C GLY A 12 -23.91 -0.78 -9.34
N VAL A 13 -24.04 -1.93 -10.02
CA VAL A 13 -24.92 -2.13 -11.18
C VAL A 13 -25.91 -3.26 -10.90
N ASP A 14 -25.41 -4.50 -10.83
CA ASP A 14 -26.21 -5.71 -10.60
C ASP A 14 -26.11 -6.19 -9.16
N LEU A 15 -24.96 -5.93 -8.54
CA LEU A 15 -24.66 -6.24 -7.15
C LEU A 15 -24.77 -4.96 -6.31
N PRO A 16 -25.00 -5.07 -4.99
CA PRO A 16 -24.84 -3.93 -4.08
C PRO A 16 -23.50 -3.23 -4.29
N LEU A 17 -23.46 -1.90 -4.18
CA LEU A 17 -22.22 -1.12 -4.29
C LEU A 17 -21.12 -1.64 -3.36
N ARG A 18 -21.51 -2.12 -2.19
CA ARG A 18 -20.64 -2.63 -1.12
C ARG A 18 -20.47 -4.15 -1.16
N TYR A 19 -20.67 -4.76 -2.33
CA TYR A 19 -20.49 -6.19 -2.47
C TYR A 19 -19.05 -6.58 -2.15
N LEU A 20 -18.87 -7.39 -1.11
CA LEU A 20 -17.61 -7.98 -0.71
C LEU A 20 -17.86 -9.42 -0.29
N LYS A 21 -17.01 -10.34 -0.75
CA LYS A 21 -17.08 -11.75 -0.38
C LYS A 21 -15.72 -12.22 0.13
N GLN A 22 -15.65 -12.55 1.42
CA GLN A 22 -14.43 -13.01 2.10
C GLN A 22 -14.68 -14.32 2.88
N ASP A 23 -15.42 -15.25 2.28
CA ASP A 23 -15.61 -16.59 2.85
C ASP A 23 -14.41 -17.50 2.53
N GLY A 24 -13.92 -18.25 3.51
CA GLY A 24 -12.90 -19.29 3.31
C GLY A 24 -11.49 -18.87 3.74
N TRP A 25 -10.46 -19.37 3.04
CA TRP A 25 -9.06 -19.16 3.40
C TRP A 25 -8.41 -18.00 2.62
N PRO A 26 -7.71 -17.06 3.30
CA PRO A 26 -7.00 -15.96 2.65
C PRO A 26 -5.87 -16.46 1.74
N GLY A 27 -5.74 -15.83 0.57
CA GLY A 27 -4.79 -16.20 -0.48
C GLY A 27 -5.21 -17.42 -1.31
N THR A 28 -6.30 -18.09 -0.92
CA THR A 28 -6.92 -19.21 -1.66
C THR A 28 -8.33 -18.85 -2.07
N ASP A 29 -9.28 -18.72 -1.14
CA ASP A 29 -10.69 -18.47 -1.48
C ASP A 29 -11.01 -16.99 -1.70
N PHE A 30 -10.26 -16.10 -1.05
CA PHE A 30 -10.30 -14.64 -1.26
C PHE A 30 -8.89 -14.04 -1.17
N PHE A 31 -8.73 -12.81 -1.66
CA PHE A 31 -7.51 -12.01 -1.48
C PHE A 31 -7.76 -10.86 -0.51
N ARG A 32 -6.74 -10.51 0.29
CA ARG A 32 -6.80 -9.40 1.25
C ARG A 32 -6.98 -8.08 0.51
N LEU A 33 -7.86 -7.22 1.04
CA LEU A 33 -8.31 -5.97 0.41
C LEU A 33 -8.22 -4.82 1.40
N GLY A 34 -7.20 -3.97 1.27
CA GLY A 34 -7.02 -2.85 2.20
C GLY A 34 -6.69 -3.31 3.63
N SER A 35 -6.10 -2.42 4.41
CA SER A 35 -6.15 -2.55 5.88
C SER A 35 -7.33 -1.70 6.38
N PHE A 36 -8.54 -2.10 5.97
CA PHE A 36 -9.80 -1.47 6.33
C PHE A 36 -10.39 -2.16 7.56
N GLU A 37 -10.96 -1.37 8.48
CA GLU A 37 -11.62 -1.90 9.66
C GLU A 37 -12.77 -2.84 9.23
N GLY A 38 -12.83 -4.03 9.85
CA GLY A 38 -13.82 -5.06 9.57
C GLY A 38 -13.57 -5.93 8.33
N ALA A 39 -12.53 -5.64 7.52
CA ALA A 39 -12.10 -6.54 6.46
C ALA A 39 -11.32 -7.72 7.06
N THR A 40 -11.58 -8.94 6.57
CA THR A 40 -10.95 -10.16 7.10
C THR A 40 -9.45 -10.15 6.79
N ASP A 41 -8.63 -10.48 7.79
CA ASP A 41 -7.16 -10.54 7.70
C ASP A 41 -6.51 -9.23 7.20
N SER A 42 -7.14 -8.10 7.54
CA SER A 42 -6.67 -6.77 7.19
C SER A 42 -5.65 -6.20 8.19
N THR A 43 -5.59 -6.79 9.40
CA THR A 43 -4.65 -6.44 10.48
C THR A 43 -3.47 -7.40 10.56
N SER A 44 -2.53 -7.10 11.46
CA SER A 44 -1.38 -7.94 11.75
C SER A 44 -1.19 -8.16 13.26
N ASP A 45 -0.45 -9.20 13.60
CA ASP A 45 0.04 -9.42 14.96
C ASP A 45 1.09 -8.35 15.31
N LEU A 46 1.24 -8.06 16.60
CA LEU A 46 2.35 -7.23 17.09
C LEU A 46 3.68 -7.96 16.89
N LEU A 47 4.63 -7.29 16.25
CA LEU A 47 5.99 -7.79 16.05
C LEU A 47 6.92 -7.18 17.12
N PRO A 48 7.77 -7.96 17.82
CA PRO A 48 8.76 -7.39 18.71
C PRO A 48 9.70 -6.42 17.98
N ILE A 49 10.23 -5.40 18.66
CA ILE A 49 11.17 -4.44 18.05
C ILE A 49 12.36 -5.14 17.40
N ARG A 50 12.80 -6.25 17.99
CA ARG A 50 13.87 -7.10 17.47
C ARG A 50 13.49 -7.75 16.13
N GLU A 51 12.24 -8.19 15.97
CA GLU A 51 11.77 -8.74 14.69
C GLU A 51 11.79 -7.69 13.58
N VAL A 52 11.30 -6.48 13.86
CA VAL A 52 11.30 -5.39 12.89
C VAL A 52 12.73 -4.98 12.52
N ALA A 53 13.63 -4.89 13.51
CA ALA A 53 15.06 -4.61 13.27
C ALA A 53 15.73 -5.71 12.42
N MET A 54 15.40 -6.98 12.66
CA MET A 54 15.86 -8.11 11.83
C MET A 54 15.36 -7.99 10.39
N MET A 55 14.11 -7.59 10.18
CA MET A 55 13.55 -7.34 8.83
C MET A 55 14.30 -6.21 8.11
N ILE A 56 14.56 -5.10 8.79
CA ILE A 56 15.32 -3.95 8.25
C ILE A 56 16.75 -4.37 7.89
N LEU A 57 17.43 -5.11 8.79
CA LEU A 57 18.77 -5.62 8.53
C LEU A 57 18.82 -6.53 7.29
N MET A 58 17.88 -7.47 7.18
CA MET A 58 17.79 -8.35 6.01
C MET A 58 17.50 -7.59 4.72
N ASP A 59 16.66 -6.56 4.75
CA ASP A 59 16.40 -5.72 3.57
C ASP A 59 17.69 -5.01 3.11
N ARG A 60 18.42 -4.37 4.04
CA ARG A 60 19.71 -3.71 3.76
C ARG A 60 20.76 -4.69 3.23
N LEU A 61 20.82 -5.90 3.77
CA LEU A 61 21.75 -6.94 3.30
C LEU A 61 21.40 -7.43 1.89
N THR A 62 20.11 -7.57 1.57
CA THR A 62 19.66 -8.01 0.24
C THR A 62 19.82 -6.95 -0.85
N ASP A 63 20.09 -5.69 -0.49
CA ASP A 63 20.46 -4.63 -1.44
C ASP A 63 21.96 -4.62 -1.78
N LYS A 64 22.80 -5.34 -1.01
CA LYS A 64 24.22 -5.47 -1.35
C LYS A 64 24.38 -6.31 -2.64
N PRO A 65 25.22 -5.91 -3.61
CA PRO A 65 25.44 -6.69 -4.83
C PRO A 65 25.91 -8.11 -4.51
N ASN A 66 25.35 -9.10 -5.22
CA ASN A 66 25.64 -10.53 -5.04
C ASN A 66 25.42 -11.05 -3.61
N TRP A 67 24.52 -10.45 -2.82
CA TRP A 67 24.22 -10.88 -1.45
C TRP A 67 23.92 -12.38 -1.35
N HIS A 68 23.22 -12.94 -2.35
CA HIS A 68 22.79 -14.33 -2.42
C HIS A 68 23.96 -15.33 -2.55
N GLU A 69 25.14 -14.87 -2.99
CA GLU A 69 26.38 -15.66 -2.96
C GLU A 69 27.15 -15.37 -1.67
N LYS A 70 27.23 -14.08 -1.29
CA LYS A 70 27.99 -13.58 -0.15
C LYS A 70 27.50 -14.10 1.19
N VAL A 71 26.21 -14.41 1.32
CA VAL A 71 25.63 -15.00 2.55
C VAL A 71 26.20 -16.39 2.87
N PHE A 72 26.87 -17.04 1.92
CA PHE A 72 27.57 -18.32 2.11
C PHE A 72 29.09 -18.17 2.29
N ASP A 73 29.62 -16.94 2.28
CA ASP A 73 31.04 -16.66 2.51
C ASP A 73 31.25 -16.23 3.97
N ASP A 74 31.84 -17.12 4.78
CA ASP A 74 32.04 -16.90 6.22
C ASP A 74 32.88 -15.64 6.52
N VAL A 75 33.82 -15.26 5.63
CA VAL A 75 34.64 -14.05 5.83
C VAL A 75 33.80 -12.79 5.61
N ILE A 76 32.88 -12.81 4.66
CA ILE A 76 31.96 -11.70 4.42
C ILE A 76 30.90 -11.63 5.52
N VAL A 77 30.32 -12.77 5.90
CA VAL A 77 29.35 -12.84 7.00
C VAL A 77 29.97 -12.37 8.31
N ALA A 78 31.23 -12.71 8.61
CA ALA A 78 31.93 -12.20 9.79
C ALA A 78 32.05 -10.67 9.80
N LYS A 79 32.25 -10.04 8.64
CA LYS A 79 32.25 -8.56 8.53
C LYS A 79 30.87 -7.96 8.71
N TRP A 80 29.84 -8.57 8.13
CA TRP A 80 28.46 -8.15 8.36
C TRP A 80 28.05 -8.30 9.83
N ARG A 81 28.56 -9.32 10.51
CA ARG A 81 28.36 -9.53 11.95
C ARG A 81 29.00 -8.41 12.76
N ASP A 82 30.25 -8.09 12.48
CA ASP A 82 30.98 -6.99 13.13
C ASP A 82 30.25 -5.64 12.93
N GLU A 83 29.84 -5.34 11.69
CA GLU A 83 29.05 -4.14 11.37
C GLU A 83 27.72 -4.12 12.14
N ALA A 84 26.94 -5.20 12.10
CA ALA A 84 25.63 -5.27 12.74
C ALA A 84 25.67 -5.19 14.28
N LEU A 85 26.72 -5.75 14.90
CA LEU A 85 26.87 -5.78 16.37
C LEU A 85 27.57 -4.54 16.94
N THR A 86 28.10 -3.65 16.11
CA THR A 86 28.82 -2.45 16.57
C THR A 86 28.22 -1.14 16.09
N GLN A 87 27.40 -1.14 15.02
CA GLN A 87 26.75 0.06 14.52
C GLN A 87 25.82 0.69 15.56
N ASP A 88 25.56 1.98 15.41
CA ASP A 88 24.52 2.67 16.17
C ASP A 88 23.12 2.17 15.76
N GLU A 89 22.24 1.95 16.74
CA GLU A 89 20.88 1.44 16.51
C GLU A 89 19.80 2.52 16.65
N THR A 90 20.16 3.77 16.93
CA THR A 90 19.22 4.87 17.19
C THR A 90 18.30 5.13 16.01
N ASP A 91 18.86 5.28 14.80
CA ASP A 91 18.06 5.51 13.58
C ASP A 91 17.08 4.36 13.31
N VAL A 92 17.49 3.12 13.58
CA VAL A 92 16.63 1.93 13.40
C VAL A 92 15.54 1.91 14.45
N TYR A 93 15.86 2.28 15.69
CA TYR A 93 14.89 2.37 16.77
C TYR A 93 13.84 3.45 16.49
N ASP A 94 14.27 4.64 16.07
CA ASP A 94 13.40 5.76 15.70
C ASP A 94 12.46 5.37 14.54
N ASP A 95 12.96 4.64 13.54
CA ASP A 95 12.15 4.09 12.44
C ASP A 95 11.08 3.09 12.92
N ILE A 96 11.35 2.34 13.99
CA ILE A 96 10.44 1.34 14.57
C ILE A 96 9.36 2.02 15.42
N VAL A 97 9.74 2.90 16.35
CA VAL A 97 8.80 3.55 17.28
C VAL A 97 8.06 4.73 16.66
N GLN A 98 8.54 5.28 15.55
CA GLN A 98 7.91 6.38 14.79
C GLN A 98 7.53 7.60 15.65
N GLY A 99 8.40 7.96 16.59
CA GLY A 99 8.22 9.14 17.47
C GLY A 99 7.33 8.92 18.69
N LYS A 100 6.83 7.69 18.92
CA LYS A 100 6.15 7.32 20.17
C LYS A 100 7.11 7.43 21.35
N ASN A 101 6.61 7.87 22.51
CA ASN A 101 7.42 8.08 23.71
C ASN A 101 7.76 6.76 24.44
N ILE A 102 8.59 5.94 23.80
CA ILE A 102 9.03 4.64 24.32
C ILE A 102 10.55 4.68 24.47
N PRO A 103 11.10 4.51 25.68
CA PRO A 103 12.54 4.56 25.90
C PRO A 103 13.28 3.46 25.14
N MET A 104 14.34 3.85 24.42
CA MET A 104 15.27 2.91 23.82
C MET A 104 15.96 2.11 24.93
N PRO A 105 16.21 0.80 24.73
CA PRO A 105 17.00 0.02 25.68
C PRO A 105 18.43 0.56 25.78
N ASP A 106 18.90 0.81 27.00
CA ASP A 106 20.24 1.36 27.27
C ASP A 106 21.31 0.25 27.34
N ARG A 107 20.93 -0.92 27.89
CA ARG A 107 21.88 -1.98 28.28
C ARG A 107 21.89 -3.18 27.33
N SER A 108 20.83 -3.37 26.55
CA SER A 108 20.70 -4.46 25.59
C SER A 108 20.59 -3.93 24.17
N ARG A 109 21.38 -4.52 23.26
CA ARG A 109 21.21 -4.27 21.82
C ARG A 109 19.92 -4.88 21.29
N ILE A 110 19.36 -4.24 20.28
CA ILE A 110 18.23 -4.76 19.52
C ILE A 110 18.71 -5.94 18.67
N ILE A 111 19.80 -5.78 17.91
CA ILE A 111 20.42 -6.88 17.15
C ILE A 111 21.48 -7.58 18.02
N THR A 112 21.08 -8.74 18.55
CA THR A 112 21.95 -9.63 19.32
C THR A 112 22.69 -10.60 18.40
N PRO A 113 23.73 -11.31 18.91
CA PRO A 113 24.37 -12.39 18.16
C PRO A 113 23.38 -13.45 17.64
N ALA A 114 22.38 -13.82 18.44
CA ALA A 114 21.36 -14.80 18.06
C ALA A 114 20.42 -14.25 16.97
N ALA A 115 19.96 -13.01 17.10
CA ALA A 115 19.18 -12.32 16.08
C ALA A 115 19.92 -12.22 14.73
N PHE A 116 21.21 -11.90 14.77
CA PHE A 116 22.06 -11.85 13.57
C PHE A 116 22.20 -13.24 12.93
N ASP A 117 22.50 -14.27 13.72
CA ASP A 117 22.66 -15.63 13.22
C ASP A 117 21.35 -16.16 12.59
N TYR A 118 20.20 -15.82 13.17
CA TYR A 118 18.89 -16.09 12.59
C TYR A 118 18.69 -15.36 11.25
N CYS A 119 19.01 -14.07 11.16
CA CYS A 119 18.95 -13.31 9.90
C CYS A 119 19.77 -13.97 8.79
N ILE A 120 20.99 -14.43 9.09
CA ILE A 120 21.84 -15.11 8.10
C ILE A 120 21.24 -16.44 7.67
N ALA A 121 20.66 -17.21 8.59
CA ALA A 121 19.99 -18.47 8.27
C ALA A 121 18.75 -18.25 7.37
N GLU A 122 17.92 -17.25 7.68
CA GLU A 122 16.77 -16.87 6.85
C GLU A 122 17.23 -16.37 5.46
N LEU A 123 18.29 -15.55 5.40
CA LEU A 123 18.85 -15.07 4.14
C LEU A 123 19.37 -16.20 3.26
N LYS A 124 19.90 -17.29 3.82
CA LYS A 124 20.29 -18.48 3.03
C LYS A 124 19.08 -19.15 2.37
N CYS A 125 17.93 -19.21 3.05
CA CYS A 125 16.68 -19.70 2.47
C CYS A 125 16.16 -18.76 1.38
N LYS A 126 16.19 -17.44 1.62
CA LYS A 126 15.85 -16.41 0.62
C LYS A 126 16.79 -16.48 -0.60
N ALA A 127 18.07 -16.77 -0.41
CA ALA A 127 19.04 -16.89 -1.50
C ALA A 127 18.74 -18.07 -2.43
N ALA A 128 18.27 -19.20 -1.87
CA ALA A 128 17.81 -20.34 -2.67
C ALA A 128 16.61 -19.96 -3.55
N HIS A 129 15.62 -19.30 -2.97
CA HIS A 129 14.46 -18.79 -3.71
C HIS A 129 14.84 -17.76 -4.78
N PHE A 130 15.72 -16.82 -4.44
CA PHE A 130 16.20 -15.81 -5.36
C PHE A 130 16.92 -16.43 -6.56
N LYS A 131 17.74 -17.46 -6.34
CA LYS A 131 18.45 -18.16 -7.42
C LYS A 131 17.51 -18.79 -8.45
N GLU A 132 16.37 -19.29 -7.99
CA GLU A 132 15.36 -19.92 -8.85
C GLU A 132 14.49 -18.89 -9.59
N THR A 133 14.25 -17.73 -8.99
CA THR A 133 13.14 -16.86 -9.39
C THR A 133 13.56 -15.43 -9.75
N GLY A 134 14.71 -14.97 -9.27
CA GLY A 134 15.16 -13.58 -9.34
C GLY A 134 14.37 -12.62 -8.43
N LEU A 135 13.56 -13.14 -7.51
CA LEU A 135 12.69 -12.37 -6.62
C LEU A 135 13.17 -12.45 -5.16
N VAL A 136 13.04 -11.36 -4.43
CA VAL A 136 13.46 -11.27 -3.02
C VAL A 136 12.25 -10.93 -2.16
N PHE A 137 11.97 -11.79 -1.17
CA PHE A 137 11.05 -11.48 -0.07
C PHE A 137 11.69 -10.46 0.87
N THR A 138 11.03 -9.31 1.01
CA THR A 138 11.41 -8.26 1.95
C THR A 138 10.21 -7.84 2.78
N VAL A 139 10.49 -7.22 3.92
CA VAL A 139 9.48 -6.73 4.86
C VAL A 139 8.46 -7.84 5.17
N ASN A 140 8.95 -9.07 5.36
CA ASN A 140 8.13 -10.25 5.57
C ASN A 140 7.85 -10.45 7.06
N SER A 141 6.61 -10.20 7.48
CA SER A 141 6.16 -10.56 8.82
C SER A 141 5.95 -12.06 8.93
N ALA A 142 6.31 -12.61 10.09
CA ALA A 142 6.08 -13.99 10.46
C ALA A 142 4.94 -14.03 11.48
N GLY A 143 3.72 -13.72 11.03
CA GLY A 143 2.53 -13.70 11.88
C GLY A 143 2.21 -15.08 12.46
N ARG A 144 1.87 -15.13 13.75
CA ARG A 144 1.42 -16.32 14.47
C ARG A 144 -0.03 -16.65 14.15
N SER A 145 -0.88 -15.64 14.27
CA SER A 145 -2.33 -15.72 14.17
C SER A 145 -2.82 -15.05 12.88
N SER A 146 -2.07 -14.05 12.41
CA SER A 146 -2.37 -13.27 11.21
C SER A 146 -1.64 -13.78 9.96
N PRO A 147 -2.22 -13.65 8.75
CA PRO A 147 -1.53 -14.01 7.52
C PRO A 147 -0.28 -13.17 7.27
N HIS A 148 0.73 -13.79 6.65
CA HIS A 148 2.01 -13.15 6.37
C HIS A 148 1.84 -11.97 5.41
N SER A 149 2.36 -10.81 5.79
CA SER A 149 2.45 -9.63 4.92
C SER A 149 3.89 -9.50 4.44
N THR A 150 4.08 -9.35 3.13
CA THR A 150 5.42 -9.28 2.53
C THR A 150 5.41 -8.43 1.26
N ALA A 151 6.52 -7.75 1.01
CA ALA A 151 6.82 -7.15 -0.28
C ALA A 151 7.84 -7.99 -1.06
N ILE A 152 7.81 -7.88 -2.37
CA ILE A 152 8.74 -8.52 -3.30
C ILE A 152 9.51 -7.44 -4.05
N LYS A 153 10.84 -7.44 -3.93
CA LYS A 153 11.73 -6.60 -4.75
C LYS A 153 12.46 -7.43 -5.80
N ALA A 154 12.67 -6.83 -6.97
CA ALA A 154 13.35 -7.47 -8.10
C ALA A 154 14.08 -6.45 -8.98
N ASP A 155 15.41 -6.53 -9.04
CA ASP A 155 16.26 -5.50 -9.68
C ASP A 155 16.68 -5.82 -11.12
N ALA A 156 16.69 -7.10 -11.49
CA ALA A 156 17.12 -7.56 -12.81
C ALA A 156 15.97 -8.24 -13.59
N PHE A 157 14.72 -8.05 -13.15
CA PHE A 157 13.59 -8.80 -13.67
C PHE A 157 13.02 -8.23 -14.98
N VAL A 158 13.18 -6.92 -15.20
CA VAL A 158 12.79 -6.21 -16.43
C VAL A 158 13.99 -6.11 -17.35
N SER A 159 13.89 -6.65 -18.57
CA SER A 159 14.98 -6.63 -19.54
C SER A 159 15.35 -5.21 -19.98
N GLY A 160 16.62 -4.98 -20.34
CA GLY A 160 17.08 -3.67 -20.83
C GLY A 160 16.31 -3.17 -22.05
N GLU A 161 15.87 -4.05 -22.96
CA GLU A 161 15.04 -3.70 -24.11
C GLU A 161 13.66 -3.18 -23.69
N LEU A 162 12.94 -3.94 -22.85
CA LEU A 162 11.65 -3.51 -22.28
C LEU A 162 11.78 -2.16 -21.54
N ARG A 163 12.83 -2.00 -20.72
CA ARG A 163 13.10 -0.76 -19.99
C ARG A 163 13.31 0.42 -20.94
N GLN A 164 14.13 0.28 -21.97
CA GLN A 164 14.36 1.34 -22.97
C GLN A 164 13.09 1.66 -23.75
N GLY A 165 12.30 0.63 -24.12
CA GLY A 165 11.01 0.80 -24.77
C GLY A 165 10.03 1.60 -23.91
N LEU A 166 9.90 1.26 -22.62
CA LEU A 166 9.07 1.98 -21.67
C LEU A 166 9.55 3.43 -21.47
N LYS A 167 10.87 3.66 -21.40
CA LYS A 167 11.43 5.02 -21.31
C LYS A 167 11.05 5.84 -22.55
N ALA A 168 11.25 5.30 -23.75
CA ALA A 168 10.84 5.97 -24.99
C ALA A 168 9.32 6.23 -25.06
N ALA A 169 8.50 5.32 -24.53
CA ALA A 169 7.06 5.48 -24.45
C ALA A 169 6.65 6.65 -23.53
N LEU A 170 7.24 6.76 -22.34
CA LEU A 170 6.95 7.86 -21.41
C LEU A 170 7.45 9.20 -21.97
N GLU A 171 8.62 9.24 -22.60
CA GLU A 171 9.12 10.43 -23.30
C GLU A 171 8.17 10.89 -24.40
N LYS A 172 7.62 9.95 -25.18
CA LYS A 172 6.63 10.26 -26.22
C LYS A 172 5.37 10.88 -25.63
N LEU A 173 4.79 10.28 -24.58
CA LEU A 173 3.62 10.83 -23.90
C LEU A 173 3.91 12.22 -23.33
N ARG A 174 5.08 12.41 -22.72
CA ARG A 174 5.48 13.72 -22.19
C ARG A 174 5.56 14.79 -23.29
N ALA A 175 6.16 14.45 -24.43
CA ALA A 175 6.29 15.37 -25.57
C ALA A 175 4.93 15.73 -26.18
N GLU A 176 3.99 14.79 -26.26
CA GLU A 176 2.63 15.04 -26.74
C GLU A 176 1.83 15.96 -25.82
N GLN A 177 2.12 15.95 -24.52
CA GLN A 177 1.55 16.87 -23.55
C GLN A 177 2.30 18.22 -23.45
N GLY A 178 3.34 18.47 -24.25
CA GLY A 178 4.26 19.60 -24.06
C GLY A 178 3.62 20.99 -24.09
N ASP A 179 2.55 21.19 -24.87
CA ASP A 179 1.84 22.47 -24.96
C ASP A 179 0.92 22.73 -23.75
N GLU A 180 0.44 21.66 -23.10
CA GLU A 180 -0.49 21.71 -21.98
C GLU A 180 -0.21 20.52 -21.04
N PRO A 181 0.92 20.54 -20.29
CA PRO A 181 1.29 19.42 -19.42
C PRO A 181 0.21 19.14 -18.38
N ASP A 182 -0.13 17.86 -18.18
CA ASP A 182 -1.10 17.46 -17.18
C ASP A 182 -0.44 17.34 -15.80
N TRP A 183 -0.42 18.44 -15.06
CA TRP A 183 0.13 18.46 -13.71
C TRP A 183 -0.85 17.87 -12.70
N HIS A 184 -0.34 16.98 -11.85
CA HIS A 184 -1.10 16.40 -10.75
C HIS A 184 -1.53 17.52 -9.77
N PRO A 185 -2.82 17.57 -9.36
CA PRO A 185 -3.30 18.59 -8.45
C PRO A 185 -2.47 18.69 -7.16
N TRP A 186 -2.25 19.92 -6.70
CA TRP A 186 -1.55 20.27 -5.45
C TRP A 186 -0.07 19.82 -5.37
N THR A 187 0.56 19.48 -6.48
CA THR A 187 1.98 19.10 -6.53
C THR A 187 2.91 20.23 -6.97
N ASN A 188 2.42 21.48 -7.00
CA ASN A 188 3.19 22.63 -7.46
C ASN A 188 3.88 22.43 -8.83
N GLU A 189 3.21 21.72 -9.76
CA GLU A 189 3.75 21.39 -11.09
C GLU A 189 5.03 20.54 -11.04
N GLN A 190 5.12 19.63 -10.07
CA GLN A 190 6.27 18.72 -9.91
C GLN A 190 5.93 17.27 -10.27
N VAL A 191 4.66 16.89 -10.32
CA VAL A 191 4.25 15.54 -10.77
C VAL A 191 3.41 15.68 -12.02
N GLN A 192 3.94 15.18 -13.14
CA GLN A 192 3.25 15.11 -14.41
C GLN A 192 2.55 13.76 -14.57
N ASP A 193 1.24 13.81 -14.74
CA ASP A 193 0.37 12.66 -15.00
C ASP A 193 0.41 12.30 -16.51
N LEU A 194 1.24 11.32 -16.88
CA LEU A 194 1.30 10.86 -18.27
C LEU A 194 0.11 9.96 -18.62
N VAL A 195 -0.24 9.06 -17.70
CA VAL A 195 -1.49 8.28 -17.68
C VAL A 195 -1.93 8.21 -16.23
N HIS A 196 -3.11 8.73 -15.89
CA HIS A 196 -3.61 8.72 -14.53
C HIS A 196 -5.05 8.19 -14.46
N PRO A 197 -5.36 7.23 -13.57
CA PRO A 197 -6.68 6.60 -13.50
C PRO A 197 -7.80 7.54 -13.01
N SER A 198 -7.46 8.62 -12.31
CA SER A 198 -8.43 9.67 -11.93
C SER A 198 -8.87 10.58 -13.09
N MET A 199 -8.25 10.48 -14.27
CA MET A 199 -8.76 11.15 -15.47
C MET A 199 -9.83 10.26 -16.11
N TYR A 200 -10.96 10.87 -16.48
CA TYR A 200 -12.11 10.15 -17.04
C TYR A 200 -12.57 8.96 -16.18
N PRO A 201 -12.83 9.15 -14.86
CA PRO A 201 -13.32 8.07 -13.99
C PRO A 201 -14.74 7.66 -14.40
N PHE A 202 -15.20 6.52 -13.90
CA PHE A 202 -16.63 6.20 -13.92
C PHE A 202 -17.37 7.10 -12.94
N ILE A 203 -18.49 7.69 -13.36
CA ILE A 203 -19.32 8.58 -12.55
C ILE A 203 -20.72 7.97 -12.46
N TYR A 204 -21.10 7.51 -11.28
CA TYR A 204 -22.43 6.95 -11.04
C TYR A 204 -23.52 7.98 -11.36
N GLY A 205 -24.50 7.60 -12.18
CA GLY A 205 -25.56 8.49 -12.66
C GLY A 205 -25.20 9.37 -13.86
N LYS A 206 -23.98 9.25 -14.44
CA LYS A 206 -23.56 10.04 -15.60
C LYS A 206 -22.86 9.21 -16.68
N THR A 207 -21.94 8.32 -16.32
CA THR A 207 -21.14 7.56 -17.29
C THR A 207 -21.98 6.49 -18.00
N GLN A 208 -21.76 6.36 -19.31
CA GLN A 208 -22.34 5.29 -20.13
C GLN A 208 -21.68 3.93 -19.85
N PHE A 209 -22.51 2.89 -19.82
CA PHE A 209 -22.13 1.54 -19.47
C PHE A 209 -22.77 0.52 -20.43
N ILE A 210 -22.07 -0.58 -20.65
CA ILE A 210 -22.46 -1.74 -21.45
C ILE A 210 -22.19 -3.00 -20.63
N GLN A 211 -23.23 -3.80 -20.39
CA GLN A 211 -23.17 -4.97 -19.50
C GLN A 211 -22.27 -6.08 -20.05
N GLU A 212 -22.24 -6.28 -21.38
CA GLU A 212 -21.62 -7.44 -22.02
C GLU A 212 -20.10 -7.34 -22.26
N GLU A 213 -19.38 -6.41 -21.59
CA GLU A 213 -17.95 -6.15 -21.80
C GLU A 213 -17.59 -5.94 -23.29
N ALA A 214 -18.41 -5.20 -24.02
CA ALA A 214 -18.34 -5.16 -25.48
C ALA A 214 -17.20 -4.29 -26.04
N VAL A 215 -16.57 -3.46 -25.20
CA VAL A 215 -15.56 -2.47 -25.63
C VAL A 215 -14.18 -3.11 -25.66
N GLY A 216 -13.62 -3.28 -26.87
CA GLY A 216 -12.30 -3.86 -27.06
C GLY A 216 -11.15 -2.86 -26.90
N VAL A 217 -9.98 -3.20 -27.44
CA VAL A 217 -8.81 -2.27 -27.52
C VAL A 217 -8.88 -1.44 -28.81
N THR A 218 -8.80 -2.11 -29.97
CA THR A 218 -8.65 -1.43 -31.26
C THR A 218 -9.93 -0.82 -31.80
N ASP A 219 -11.09 -1.35 -31.39
CA ASP A 219 -12.41 -0.87 -31.79
C ASP A 219 -13.06 0.07 -30.75
N ALA A 220 -12.40 0.31 -29.60
CA ALA A 220 -12.93 1.13 -28.51
C ALA A 220 -13.45 2.48 -28.99
N VAL A 221 -12.62 3.19 -29.77
CA VAL A 221 -12.88 4.55 -30.22
C VAL A 221 -13.93 4.56 -31.33
N ASP A 222 -13.62 3.97 -32.49
CA ASP A 222 -14.49 4.06 -33.67
C ASP A 222 -15.87 3.42 -33.50
N LYS A 223 -15.95 2.32 -32.75
CA LYS A 223 -17.17 1.52 -32.67
C LYS A 223 -18.00 1.85 -31.44
N TRP A 224 -17.39 2.24 -30.33
CA TRP A 224 -18.09 2.30 -29.04
C TRP A 224 -18.19 3.69 -28.43
N ALA A 225 -17.33 4.64 -28.79
CA ALA A 225 -17.39 5.99 -28.21
C ALA A 225 -18.80 6.61 -28.32
N GLY A 226 -19.33 7.11 -27.20
CA GLY A 226 -20.67 7.70 -27.09
C GLY A 226 -21.85 6.70 -27.05
N LYS A 227 -21.59 5.38 -26.96
CA LYS A 227 -22.63 4.33 -26.84
C LYS A 227 -22.82 3.86 -25.40
N GLY A 228 -23.92 3.13 -25.17
CA GLY A 228 -24.25 2.55 -23.87
C GLY A 228 -25.40 3.28 -23.19
N ALA A 229 -25.73 2.84 -21.98
CA ALA A 229 -26.78 3.44 -21.16
C ALA A 229 -26.19 3.96 -19.84
N ILE A 230 -26.79 5.02 -19.28
CA ILE A 230 -26.37 5.55 -17.99
C ILE A 230 -26.81 4.58 -16.90
N VAL A 231 -25.88 4.18 -16.02
CA VAL A 231 -26.22 3.46 -14.79
C VAL A 231 -26.84 4.46 -13.81
N PRO A 232 -28.08 4.26 -13.36
CA PRO A 232 -28.69 5.13 -12.36
C PRO A 232 -27.82 5.19 -11.09
N LYS A 233 -27.66 6.38 -10.54
CA LYS A 233 -27.04 6.52 -9.21
C LYS A 233 -27.96 5.85 -8.20
N VAL A 234 -27.40 5.01 -7.32
CA VAL A 234 -28.17 4.40 -6.22
C VAL A 234 -28.55 5.51 -5.24
N GLU A 235 -29.81 5.96 -5.27
CA GLU A 235 -30.34 6.96 -4.32
C GLU A 235 -30.74 6.32 -2.99
N GLY A 236 -30.69 7.08 -1.89
CA GLY A 236 -31.24 6.67 -0.59
C GLY A 236 -30.24 6.05 0.41
N VAL A 237 -28.95 6.00 0.08
CA VAL A 237 -27.90 5.58 1.03
C VAL A 237 -27.30 6.82 1.67
N GLU A 238 -28.07 7.52 2.53
CA GLU A 238 -27.51 8.58 3.37
C GLU A 238 -26.37 7.99 4.22
N THR A 239 -25.15 8.51 4.06
CA THR A 239 -24.12 8.43 5.09
C THR A 239 -24.55 9.34 6.23
N ARG A 240 -25.47 8.86 7.09
CA ARG A 240 -25.61 9.50 8.39
C ARG A 240 -24.27 9.30 9.12
N PRO A 241 -23.64 10.36 9.63
CA PRO A 241 -22.46 10.20 10.48
C PRO A 241 -22.92 9.56 11.78
N GLY A 242 -22.73 8.25 11.86
CA GLY A 242 -23.04 7.40 12.99
C GLY A 242 -22.46 6.02 12.72
N ARG A 243 -22.07 5.29 13.78
CA ARG A 243 -21.63 3.87 13.73
C ARG A 243 -22.80 2.96 13.28
N GLU A 244 -23.30 3.17 12.07
CA GLU A 244 -24.24 2.26 11.43
C GLU A 244 -23.45 1.18 10.69
N HIS A 245 -22.77 0.33 11.46
CA HIS A 245 -22.21 -0.90 10.94
C HIS A 245 -23.38 -1.71 10.36
N LEU A 246 -23.38 -1.98 9.05
CA LEU A 246 -24.32 -2.93 8.48
C LEU A 246 -23.75 -4.31 8.68
N GLN A 247 -24.52 -5.20 9.29
CA GLN A 247 -24.31 -6.64 9.15
C GLN A 247 -24.77 -7.06 7.75
N GLU A 248 -24.02 -6.67 6.73
CA GLU A 248 -24.16 -7.23 5.38
C GLU A 248 -23.17 -8.39 5.29
N GLN A 249 -23.70 -9.62 5.30
CA GLN A 249 -22.92 -10.86 5.17
C GLN A 249 -21.89 -11.13 6.30
N GLY A 250 -22.01 -10.47 7.46
CA GLY A 250 -21.24 -10.79 8.67
C GLY A 250 -19.99 -9.94 8.92
N HIS A 251 -19.66 -8.99 8.05
CA HIS A 251 -18.50 -8.09 8.21
C HIS A 251 -18.96 -6.66 8.53
N PHE A 252 -18.36 -6.02 9.53
CA PHE A 252 -18.67 -4.64 9.94
C PHE A 252 -17.70 -3.64 9.30
N ILE A 253 -17.84 -3.40 7.99
CA ILE A 253 -16.96 -2.46 7.26
C ILE A 253 -17.61 -1.08 7.13
N ASP A 254 -16.86 -0.01 7.40
CA ASP A 254 -17.37 1.35 7.30
C ASP A 254 -17.78 1.71 5.86
N ARG A 255 -18.99 2.24 5.73
CA ARG A 255 -19.61 2.63 4.46
C ARG A 255 -18.83 3.71 3.69
N ALA A 256 -18.04 4.52 4.39
CA ALA A 256 -17.23 5.59 3.82
C ALA A 256 -16.03 5.09 3.02
N TYR A 257 -15.68 3.80 3.12
CA TYR A 257 -14.63 3.23 2.29
C TYR A 257 -15.05 3.02 0.83
N TRP A 258 -16.34 3.14 0.52
CA TRP A 258 -16.86 3.18 -0.85
C TRP A 258 -17.24 4.60 -1.24
N SER A 259 -16.76 5.02 -2.41
CA SER A 259 -17.33 6.14 -3.13
C SER A 259 -18.71 5.78 -3.66
N THR A 260 -19.67 6.70 -3.46
CA THR A 260 -20.99 6.64 -4.11
C THR A 260 -21.03 7.43 -5.41
N THR A 261 -19.90 8.03 -5.82
CA THR A 261 -19.85 8.97 -6.94
C THR A 261 -18.87 8.54 -8.02
N TYR A 262 -17.68 8.07 -7.64
CA TYR A 262 -16.58 7.79 -8.56
C TYR A 262 -16.05 6.37 -8.44
N GLN A 263 -15.49 5.85 -9.52
CA GLN A 263 -14.70 4.63 -9.53
C GLN A 263 -13.63 4.72 -10.63
N TRP A 264 -12.41 4.25 -10.35
CA TRP A 264 -11.40 4.08 -11.39
C TRP A 264 -11.74 2.90 -12.31
N LEU A 265 -11.42 3.05 -13.60
CA LEU A 265 -11.69 2.05 -14.62
C LEU A 265 -10.46 1.19 -14.90
N PRO A 266 -10.37 -0.06 -14.39
CA PRO A 266 -9.35 -1.00 -14.82
C PRO A 266 -9.52 -1.40 -16.28
N ALA A 267 -8.43 -1.87 -16.88
CA ALA A 267 -8.43 -2.53 -18.17
C ALA A 267 -8.40 -4.05 -18.01
N ASN A 268 -9.13 -4.75 -18.87
CA ASN A 268 -9.22 -6.20 -18.86
C ASN A 268 -8.03 -6.82 -19.62
N LEU A 269 -7.50 -7.91 -19.08
CA LEU A 269 -6.40 -8.70 -19.64
C LEU A 269 -6.84 -10.15 -19.80
N ALA A 270 -6.42 -10.80 -20.88
CA ALA A 270 -6.59 -12.24 -21.09
C ALA A 270 -5.25 -12.94 -21.27
N PHE A 271 -5.16 -14.15 -20.71
CA PHE A 271 -3.99 -15.01 -20.89
C PHE A 271 -3.99 -15.64 -22.28
N GLN A 272 -2.88 -15.48 -23.00
CA GLN A 272 -2.69 -16.05 -24.33
C GLN A 272 -2.21 -17.51 -24.23
N ALA A 273 -2.35 -18.24 -25.34
CA ALA A 273 -1.95 -19.65 -25.41
C ALA A 273 -0.43 -19.87 -25.22
N ASP A 274 0.39 -18.87 -25.54
CA ASP A 274 1.85 -18.89 -25.40
C ASP A 274 2.32 -18.56 -23.98
N GLY A 275 1.40 -18.27 -23.05
CA GLY A 275 1.78 -17.90 -21.70
C GLY A 275 2.13 -16.42 -21.54
N THR A 276 1.71 -15.53 -22.44
CA THR A 276 1.75 -14.06 -22.25
C THR A 276 0.37 -13.50 -21.85
N VAL A 277 0.30 -12.22 -21.49
CA VAL A 277 -0.97 -11.49 -21.31
C VAL A 277 -1.23 -10.53 -22.47
N ARG A 278 -2.51 -10.24 -22.72
CA ARG A 278 -2.92 -9.22 -23.69
C ARG A 278 -4.13 -8.44 -23.21
N PHE A 279 -4.12 -7.13 -23.42
CA PHE A 279 -5.30 -6.31 -23.13
C PHE A 279 -6.45 -6.70 -24.06
N THR A 280 -7.62 -6.87 -23.46
CA THR A 280 -8.89 -7.09 -24.18
C THR A 280 -9.75 -5.84 -24.20
N SER A 281 -9.51 -4.88 -23.31
CA SER A 281 -10.10 -3.53 -23.33
C SER A 281 -9.04 -2.44 -23.20
N TYR A 282 -9.38 -1.21 -23.59
CA TYR A 282 -8.42 -0.10 -23.60
C TYR A 282 -7.95 0.29 -22.18
N ILE A 283 -6.73 0.80 -22.04
CA ILE A 283 -6.23 1.42 -20.80
C ILE A 283 -6.88 2.80 -20.68
N ASN A 284 -7.53 3.07 -19.55
CA ASN A 284 -8.17 4.36 -19.31
C ASN A 284 -7.16 5.51 -19.47
N ASN A 285 -7.59 6.59 -20.11
CA ASN A 285 -6.77 7.75 -20.44
C ASN A 285 -5.56 7.47 -21.38
N LEU A 286 -5.53 6.35 -22.12
CA LEU A 286 -4.48 6.05 -23.10
C LEU A 286 -5.05 5.59 -24.44
N HIS A 287 -4.91 6.43 -25.48
CA HIS A 287 -5.54 6.18 -26.78
C HIS A 287 -5.00 4.91 -27.49
N PRO A 288 -5.82 3.86 -27.72
CA PRO A 288 -5.33 2.55 -28.16
C PRO A 288 -4.70 2.51 -29.55
N LYS A 289 -5.19 3.33 -30.50
CA LYS A 289 -4.61 3.41 -31.85
C LYS A 289 -3.39 4.32 -31.99
N LYS A 290 -3.28 5.37 -31.17
CA LYS A 290 -2.14 6.30 -31.20
C LYS A 290 -0.93 5.71 -30.44
N HIS A 291 -1.19 4.81 -29.48
CA HIS A 291 -0.17 4.22 -28.60
C HIS A 291 -0.13 2.68 -28.56
N PRO A 292 -0.29 1.94 -29.68
CA PRO A 292 -0.33 0.47 -29.64
C PRO A 292 0.95 -0.16 -29.09
N GLU A 293 2.11 0.48 -29.30
CA GLU A 293 3.37 0.01 -28.72
C GLU A 293 3.42 0.15 -27.20
N ILE A 294 2.78 1.18 -26.62
CA ILE A 294 2.72 1.35 -25.17
C ILE A 294 1.91 0.22 -24.55
N TYR A 295 0.80 -0.19 -25.17
CA TYR A 295 0.03 -1.35 -24.73
C TYR A 295 0.89 -2.63 -24.70
N ARG A 296 1.65 -2.91 -25.76
CA ARG A 296 2.52 -4.09 -25.82
C ARG A 296 3.62 -4.07 -24.75
N LEU A 297 4.19 -2.90 -24.47
CA LEU A 297 5.22 -2.75 -23.43
C LEU A 297 4.61 -2.93 -22.03
N VAL A 298 3.40 -2.42 -21.78
CA VAL A 298 2.70 -2.62 -20.52
C VAL A 298 2.28 -4.09 -20.34
N GLU A 299 1.83 -4.78 -21.40
CA GLU A 299 1.57 -6.23 -21.37
C GLU A 299 2.81 -7.02 -20.93
N GLN A 300 3.97 -6.71 -21.50
CA GLN A 300 5.23 -7.34 -21.09
C GLN A 300 5.60 -7.00 -19.64
N LEU A 301 5.37 -5.76 -19.19
CA LEU A 301 5.62 -5.38 -17.79
C LEU A 301 4.68 -6.10 -16.82
N VAL A 302 3.41 -6.28 -17.19
CA VAL A 302 2.45 -7.09 -16.42
C VAL A 302 2.92 -8.54 -16.33
N ASP A 303 3.39 -9.13 -17.44
CA ASP A 303 3.98 -10.47 -17.41
C ASP A 303 5.17 -10.57 -16.44
N ARG A 304 5.93 -9.49 -16.25
CA ARG A 304 6.99 -9.39 -15.23
C ARG A 304 6.46 -9.18 -13.81
N ALA A 305 5.32 -8.51 -13.64
CA ALA A 305 4.71 -8.31 -12.32
C ALA A 305 3.99 -9.57 -11.79
N LEU A 306 3.45 -10.41 -12.67
CA LEU A 306 2.64 -11.58 -12.31
C LEU A 306 3.29 -12.51 -11.26
N PRO A 307 4.56 -12.94 -11.39
CA PRO A 307 5.19 -13.81 -10.39
C PRO A 307 5.38 -13.13 -9.02
N ALA A 308 5.55 -11.80 -9.01
CA ALA A 308 5.68 -11.02 -7.79
C ALA A 308 4.30 -10.85 -7.11
N TRP A 309 3.25 -10.52 -7.87
CA TRP A 309 1.87 -10.49 -7.39
C TRP A 309 1.42 -11.82 -6.79
N GLN A 310 1.74 -12.93 -7.45
CA GLN A 310 1.37 -14.25 -6.93
C GLN A 310 1.98 -14.51 -5.55
N ARG A 311 3.25 -14.11 -5.34
CA ARG A 311 3.93 -14.28 -4.05
C ARG A 311 3.32 -13.41 -2.97
N VAL A 312 3.16 -12.11 -3.21
CA VAL A 312 2.56 -11.22 -2.19
C VAL A 312 1.15 -11.61 -1.78
N LEU A 313 0.39 -12.25 -2.68
CA LEU A 313 -0.99 -12.67 -2.42
C LEU A 313 -1.12 -14.06 -1.76
N SER A 314 -0.16 -14.97 -1.98
CA SER A 314 -0.36 -16.39 -1.64
C SER A 314 0.87 -17.13 -1.12
N SER A 315 2.02 -16.46 -0.97
CA SER A 315 3.23 -17.13 -0.47
C SER A 315 3.17 -17.37 1.02
N ARG A 316 3.69 -18.52 1.46
CA ARG A 316 3.90 -18.82 2.89
C ARG A 316 5.26 -19.49 3.09
N PRO A 317 6.05 -19.09 4.11
CA PRO A 317 7.21 -19.85 4.53
C PRO A 317 6.74 -21.14 5.20
N VAL A 318 7.20 -22.29 4.70
CA VAL A 318 6.79 -23.60 5.20
C VAL A 318 8.02 -24.45 5.44
N THR A 319 8.14 -25.03 6.63
CA THR A 319 9.21 -25.97 6.99
C THR A 319 9.01 -27.32 6.31
N GLU A 320 9.99 -28.23 6.42
CA GLU A 320 9.84 -29.59 5.91
C GLU A 320 8.66 -30.34 6.57
N GLU A 321 8.33 -30.02 7.82
CA GLU A 321 7.17 -30.60 8.53
C GLU A 321 5.82 -29.99 8.12
N GLY A 322 5.80 -28.97 7.26
CA GLY A 322 4.56 -28.29 6.86
C GLY A 322 4.12 -27.18 7.83
N GLU A 323 4.96 -26.81 8.77
CA GLU A 323 4.67 -25.76 9.76
C GLU A 323 5.01 -24.38 9.19
N THR A 324 4.18 -23.38 9.53
CA THR A 324 4.50 -21.98 9.28
C THR A 324 5.52 -21.51 10.31
N GLN A 325 6.59 -20.85 9.88
CA GLN A 325 7.63 -20.38 10.81
C GLN A 325 7.25 -19.02 11.41
N CYS A 326 7.25 -18.94 12.74
CA CYS A 326 7.24 -17.69 13.50
C CYS A 326 8.66 -17.42 14.01
N ARG A 327 9.12 -16.16 13.96
CA ARG A 327 10.46 -15.82 14.47
C ARG A 327 10.51 -15.76 16.00
N PHE A 328 9.40 -15.37 16.62
CA PHE A 328 9.28 -15.17 18.05
C PHE A 328 8.00 -15.84 18.60
N GLY A 329 8.15 -16.53 19.73
CA GLY A 329 7.02 -16.96 20.56
C GLY A 329 6.29 -15.79 21.21
N LEU A 330 5.25 -16.11 22.00
CA LEU A 330 4.64 -15.10 22.87
C LEU A 330 5.66 -14.70 23.96
N PRO A 331 5.71 -13.41 24.33
CA PRO A 331 6.45 -12.96 25.51
C PRO A 331 5.99 -13.71 26.78
N PRO A 332 6.84 -13.81 27.82
CA PRO A 332 6.47 -14.41 29.10
C PRO A 332 5.29 -13.68 29.75
N THR A 333 4.45 -14.40 30.51
CA THR A 333 3.42 -13.81 31.37
C THR A 333 4.05 -12.88 32.40
N VAL A 334 3.36 -11.78 32.70
CA VAL A 334 3.75 -10.79 33.71
C VAL A 334 2.62 -10.67 34.71
N ASP A 335 2.82 -11.19 35.91
CA ASP A 335 2.00 -10.87 37.08
C ASP A 335 2.85 -10.13 38.12
N ASP A 336 2.21 -9.72 39.23
CA ASP A 336 2.89 -8.99 40.30
C ASP A 336 4.02 -9.80 40.96
N ASP A 337 3.98 -11.13 40.84
CA ASP A 337 4.91 -12.07 41.47
C ASP A 337 6.06 -12.50 40.53
N ASP A 338 5.92 -12.37 39.20
CA ASP A 338 6.86 -12.89 38.19
C ASP A 338 7.43 -11.81 37.23
N GLN A 339 7.66 -10.60 37.75
CA GLN A 339 8.23 -9.49 36.97
C GLN A 339 9.67 -9.72 36.49
N GLU A 340 10.39 -10.71 37.07
CA GLU A 340 11.80 -11.00 36.77
C GLU A 340 12.02 -11.60 35.37
N ASN A 341 10.97 -12.14 34.75
CA ASN A 341 11.05 -12.73 33.41
C ASN A 341 10.95 -11.69 32.28
N VAL A 342 10.53 -10.46 32.57
CA VAL A 342 10.32 -9.39 31.58
C VAL A 342 11.08 -8.10 31.86
N TRP A 343 11.56 -7.92 33.09
CA TRP A 343 12.42 -6.82 33.49
C TRP A 343 13.77 -7.38 33.92
N GLU A 344 14.84 -6.67 33.59
CA GLU A 344 16.15 -7.06 34.10
C GLU A 344 16.22 -7.06 35.64
N ALA A 345 16.97 -8.02 36.17
CA ALA A 345 17.23 -8.14 37.59
C ALA A 345 17.95 -6.90 38.12
N MET A 346 17.69 -6.55 39.38
CA MET A 346 18.29 -5.38 40.02
C MET A 346 19.82 -5.46 40.00
N ASN A 347 20.45 -4.43 39.45
CA ASN A 347 21.90 -4.28 39.48
C ASN A 347 22.28 -2.99 40.23
N GLU A 348 22.78 -3.15 41.45
CA GLU A 348 23.15 -2.01 42.29
C GLU A 348 24.35 -1.22 41.75
N GLU A 349 25.27 -1.87 41.04
CA GLU A 349 26.44 -1.21 40.46
C GLU A 349 26.02 -0.29 39.31
N GLU A 350 25.12 -0.76 38.45
CA GLU A 350 24.55 0.04 37.35
C GLU A 350 23.70 1.19 37.89
N LEU A 351 22.87 0.93 38.91
CA LEU A 351 22.09 1.98 39.57
C LEU A 351 23.01 3.09 40.13
N ALA A 352 24.10 2.70 40.80
CA ALA A 352 25.06 3.65 41.36
C ALA A 352 25.85 4.40 40.26
N ALA A 353 26.18 3.72 39.14
CA ALA A 353 26.86 4.33 38.00
C ALA A 353 25.97 5.40 37.35
N GLN A 354 24.70 5.09 37.10
CA GLN A 354 23.73 6.05 36.55
C GLN A 354 23.57 7.27 37.47
N GLU A 355 23.43 7.06 38.79
CA GLU A 355 23.30 8.18 39.74
C GLU A 355 24.57 9.05 39.82
N ALA A 356 25.75 8.46 39.56
CA ALA A 356 27.00 9.19 39.51
C ALA A 356 27.15 10.03 38.22
N GLU A 357 26.58 9.56 37.11
CA GLU A 357 26.62 10.24 35.81
C GLU A 357 25.53 11.31 35.68
N ASP A 358 24.27 10.96 35.94
CA ASP A 358 23.09 11.80 35.68
C ASP A 358 22.53 12.49 36.94
N GLY A 359 23.03 12.10 38.11
CA GLY A 359 22.53 12.57 39.41
C GLY A 359 21.42 11.70 39.99
N PRO A 360 20.84 12.09 41.14
CA PRO A 360 19.92 11.23 41.89
C PRO A 360 18.65 10.88 41.09
N ILE A 361 18.39 9.57 40.96
CA ILE A 361 17.21 9.06 40.27
C ILE A 361 15.97 9.40 41.11
N GLN A 362 15.01 10.08 40.48
CA GLN A 362 13.72 10.35 41.09
C GLN A 362 12.90 9.07 41.14
N TYR A 363 12.12 8.90 42.20
CA TYR A 363 11.24 7.77 42.38
C TYR A 363 9.95 8.23 43.05
N ASP A 364 8.86 7.50 42.84
CA ASP A 364 7.58 7.82 43.46
C ASP A 364 7.59 7.40 44.94
N VAL A 365 7.66 8.38 45.83
CA VAL A 365 7.70 8.17 47.28
C VAL A 365 6.38 7.56 47.79
N ASP A 366 5.26 7.82 47.13
CA ASP A 366 3.95 7.30 47.54
C ASP A 366 3.88 5.77 47.36
N TYR A 367 4.67 5.21 46.44
CA TYR A 367 4.78 3.75 46.24
C TYR A 367 5.64 3.04 47.29
N LEU A 368 6.38 3.78 48.13
CA LEU A 368 7.26 3.18 49.13
C LEU A 368 6.49 2.37 50.19
N GLU A 369 5.30 2.82 50.54
CA GLU A 369 4.43 2.18 51.55
C GLU A 369 3.70 0.94 51.02
N TYR A 370 3.62 0.76 49.70
CA TYR A 370 2.93 -0.36 49.05
C TYR A 370 3.84 -1.54 48.72
N LEU A 371 5.17 -1.38 48.82
CA LEU A 371 6.10 -2.50 48.65
C LEU A 371 6.02 -3.42 49.87
N ASP A 372 5.79 -4.71 49.63
CA ASP A 372 5.67 -5.74 50.67
C ASP A 372 6.99 -5.89 51.46
N ASP A 373 6.90 -5.82 52.79
CA ASP A 373 8.05 -6.05 53.67
C ASP A 373 8.53 -7.50 53.57
N ASP A 374 7.63 -8.46 53.39
CA ASP A 374 7.96 -9.89 53.33
C ASP A 374 8.81 -10.23 52.09
N GLN A 375 8.55 -9.57 50.95
CA GLN A 375 9.37 -9.71 49.73
C GLN A 375 10.77 -9.12 49.91
N VAL A 376 10.89 -7.98 50.60
CA VAL A 376 12.19 -7.32 50.83
C VAL A 376 13.00 -8.09 51.86
N GLU A 377 12.34 -8.65 52.89
CA GLU A 377 12.97 -9.48 53.93
C GLU A 377 13.53 -10.79 53.37
N ALA A 378 12.83 -11.46 52.45
CA ALA A 378 13.28 -12.73 51.88
C ALA A 378 14.60 -12.64 51.07
N GLU A 379 14.99 -11.43 50.65
CA GLU A 379 16.24 -11.17 49.92
C GLU A 379 17.36 -10.60 50.81
N MET A 380 17.12 -10.43 52.11
CA MET A 380 18.12 -9.98 53.08
C MET A 380 18.98 -11.16 53.54
N ASP A 381 20.28 -10.93 53.72
CA ASP A 381 21.16 -11.95 54.28
C ASP A 381 20.91 -12.11 55.79
N ASP A 382 21.20 -13.29 56.37
CA ASP A 382 21.03 -13.62 57.81
C ASP A 382 21.66 -12.56 58.77
N ASP A 383 22.69 -11.85 58.32
CA ASP A 383 23.38 -10.79 59.07
C ASP A 383 22.61 -9.44 59.11
N GLU A 384 21.68 -9.21 58.16
CA GLU A 384 20.81 -8.02 58.09
C GLU A 384 19.44 -8.25 58.76
N GLU A 385 18.94 -9.49 58.79
CA GLU A 385 17.66 -9.87 59.43
C GLU A 385 17.65 -9.65 60.96
N GLY A 386 18.81 -9.81 61.62
CA GLY A 386 18.93 -9.83 63.08
C GLY A 386 18.76 -8.49 63.80
N MET A 387 18.55 -7.38 63.10
CA MET A 387 18.59 -6.03 63.67
C MET A 387 17.23 -5.36 63.91
N GLY A 388 16.09 -5.91 63.45
CA GLY A 388 14.76 -5.31 63.68
C GLY A 388 14.65 -3.81 63.34
N ASP A 389 15.54 -3.30 62.48
CA ASP A 389 15.72 -1.89 62.16
C ASP A 389 14.99 -1.57 60.85
N GLU A 390 14.12 -0.56 60.86
CA GLU A 390 13.33 -0.15 59.68
C GLU A 390 14.21 0.53 58.60
N GLY A 391 15.38 1.06 58.97
CA GLY A 391 16.28 1.80 58.08
C GLY A 391 16.81 1.01 56.88
N PRO A 392 17.41 -0.18 57.08
CA PRO A 392 17.89 -1.03 55.97
C PRO A 392 16.80 -1.45 54.99
N LYS A 393 15.61 -1.84 55.51
CA LYS A 393 14.46 -2.21 54.68
C LYS A 393 14.00 -1.04 53.81
N GLN A 394 13.89 0.14 54.41
CA GLN A 394 13.49 1.35 53.69
C GLN A 394 14.51 1.74 52.61
N ALA A 395 15.82 1.60 52.87
CA ALA A 395 16.86 1.86 51.88
C ALA A 395 16.77 0.90 50.68
N ARG A 396 16.46 -0.38 50.91
CA ARG A 396 16.30 -1.39 49.85
C ARG A 396 15.04 -1.14 49.01
N LYS A 397 13.91 -0.77 49.65
CA LYS A 397 12.70 -0.32 48.94
C LYS A 397 12.98 0.88 48.03
N ILE A 398 13.74 1.88 48.52
CA ILE A 398 14.13 3.04 47.70
C ILE A 398 14.97 2.60 46.50
N LYS A 399 15.96 1.72 46.68
CA LYS A 399 16.77 1.20 45.56
C LYS A 399 15.90 0.49 44.52
N ARG A 400 14.96 -0.35 44.94
CA ARG A 400 14.03 -1.08 44.04
C ARG A 400 13.14 -0.13 43.25
N LEU A 401 12.62 0.93 43.89
CA LEU A 401 11.84 1.97 43.20
C LEU A 401 12.68 2.75 42.19
N LYS A 402 13.91 3.13 42.55
CA LYS A 402 14.82 3.79 41.60
C LYS A 402 15.18 2.89 40.42
N TRP A 403 15.46 1.61 40.67
CA TRP A 403 15.72 0.64 39.62
C TRP A 403 14.53 0.53 38.65
N ARG A 404 13.29 0.55 39.14
CA ARG A 404 12.07 0.51 38.32
C ARG A 404 12.01 1.61 37.26
N GLU A 405 12.58 2.78 37.53
CA GLU A 405 12.56 3.92 36.61
C GLU A 405 13.60 3.80 35.48
N ILE A 406 14.70 3.08 35.71
CA ILE A 406 15.82 3.00 34.76
C ILE A 406 16.01 1.60 34.14
N ARG A 407 15.35 0.56 34.68
CA ARG A 407 15.51 -0.83 34.22
C ARG A 407 14.99 -1.02 32.80
N ASP A 408 15.65 -1.89 32.06
CA ASP A 408 15.26 -2.29 30.71
C ASP A 408 14.35 -3.52 30.68
N ALA A 409 13.46 -3.54 29.69
CA ALA A 409 12.66 -4.74 29.41
C ALA A 409 13.56 -5.80 28.76
N ILE A 410 13.38 -7.05 29.16
CA ILE A 410 14.04 -8.19 28.55
C ILE A 410 13.40 -8.41 27.18
N LEU A 411 14.11 -8.02 26.14
CA LEU A 411 13.69 -8.27 24.77
C LEU A 411 13.82 -9.78 24.47
N PRO A 412 12.79 -10.46 23.94
CA PRO A 412 12.84 -11.89 23.66
C PRO A 412 13.82 -12.19 22.52
N GLU A 413 14.60 -13.27 22.64
CA GLU A 413 15.45 -13.78 21.56
C GLU A 413 14.61 -14.55 20.52
N PRO A 414 15.05 -14.62 19.26
CA PRO A 414 14.32 -15.41 18.26
C PRO A 414 14.36 -16.90 18.61
N GLU A 415 13.32 -17.60 18.21
CA GLU A 415 13.19 -19.05 18.34
C GLU A 415 14.28 -19.80 17.57
N GLU A 416 14.44 -21.09 17.83
CA GLU A 416 15.34 -21.93 17.04
C GLU A 416 14.97 -21.88 15.55
N PHE A 417 15.97 -21.54 14.72
CA PHE A 417 15.76 -21.45 13.28
C PHE A 417 15.48 -22.83 12.67
N LYS A 418 14.30 -22.98 12.08
CA LYS A 418 13.94 -24.13 11.24
C LYS A 418 14.06 -23.74 9.76
N PRO A 419 14.88 -24.45 8.96
CA PRO A 419 14.93 -24.21 7.52
C PRO A 419 13.56 -24.34 6.86
N PHE A 420 13.28 -23.45 5.91
CA PHE A 420 11.98 -23.40 5.23
C PHE A 420 12.14 -23.07 3.75
N ALA A 421 11.09 -23.37 3.00
CA ALA A 421 10.93 -22.94 1.62
C ALA A 421 9.69 -22.06 1.48
N PHE A 422 9.70 -21.16 0.49
CA PHE A 422 8.51 -20.39 0.15
C PHE A 422 7.62 -21.23 -0.75
N THR A 423 6.49 -21.67 -0.20
CA THR A 423 5.41 -22.23 -1.00
C THR A 423 4.57 -21.08 -1.56
N VAL A 424 4.02 -21.26 -2.75
CA VAL A 424 3.16 -20.28 -3.41
C VAL A 424 1.88 -20.99 -3.83
N GLY A 425 0.73 -20.38 -3.59
CA GLY A 425 -0.56 -20.90 -4.04
C GLY A 425 -0.66 -21.02 -5.56
N ASP A 426 -1.81 -21.48 -6.05
CA ASP A 426 -2.06 -21.69 -7.47
C ASP A 426 -1.64 -20.50 -8.33
N ALA A 427 -0.96 -20.78 -9.44
CA ALA A 427 -0.52 -19.75 -10.37
C ALA A 427 -1.72 -18.91 -10.84
N LEU A 428 -1.65 -17.58 -10.67
CA LEU A 428 -2.68 -16.63 -11.13
C LEU A 428 -3.06 -16.91 -12.59
N ARG A 429 -2.06 -17.22 -13.42
CA ARG A 429 -2.23 -17.61 -14.83
C ARG A 429 -3.06 -18.88 -15.03
N ALA A 430 -2.86 -19.90 -14.21
CA ALA A 430 -3.61 -21.14 -14.29
C ALA A 430 -5.03 -20.95 -13.77
N ARG A 431 -5.16 -20.28 -12.62
CA ARG A 431 -6.43 -20.09 -11.91
C ARG A 431 -7.41 -19.18 -12.64
N PHE A 432 -6.92 -18.11 -13.26
CA PHE A 432 -7.74 -17.11 -13.94
C PHE A 432 -7.58 -17.14 -15.46
N LYS A 433 -7.21 -18.32 -16.01
CA LYS A 433 -7.00 -18.50 -17.46
C LYS A 433 -8.21 -18.08 -18.29
N ASP A 434 -9.40 -18.46 -17.85
CA ASP A 434 -10.65 -18.29 -18.60
C ASP A 434 -11.34 -16.96 -18.31
N THR A 435 -11.12 -16.37 -17.13
CA THR A 435 -11.73 -15.10 -16.69
C THR A 435 -10.85 -13.89 -16.95
N GLY A 436 -9.53 -14.08 -17.08
CA GLY A 436 -8.57 -13.01 -17.23
C GLY A 436 -8.36 -12.21 -15.93
N LEU A 437 -7.68 -11.07 -16.06
CA LEU A 437 -7.38 -10.14 -14.97
C LEU A 437 -7.93 -8.74 -15.26
N GLN A 438 -7.98 -7.90 -14.22
CA GLN A 438 -8.25 -6.47 -14.31
C GLN A 438 -7.06 -5.71 -13.71
N VAL A 439 -6.51 -4.76 -14.47
CA VAL A 439 -5.36 -3.97 -14.02
C VAL A 439 -5.60 -2.48 -14.28
N ILE A 440 -5.31 -1.67 -13.27
CA ILE A 440 -5.27 -0.21 -13.38
C ILE A 440 -3.82 0.20 -13.64
N VAL A 441 -3.62 1.14 -14.55
CA VAL A 441 -2.28 1.60 -14.97
C VAL A 441 -2.14 3.09 -14.68
N LYS A 442 -1.05 3.48 -14.01
CA LYS A 442 -0.59 4.87 -13.89
C LYS A 442 0.84 4.98 -14.39
N MET A 443 1.10 6.05 -15.12
CA MET A 443 2.44 6.45 -15.55
C MET A 443 2.62 7.90 -15.12
N ALA A 444 3.65 8.16 -14.32
CA ALA A 444 3.93 9.49 -13.82
C ALA A 444 5.42 9.83 -13.95
N SER A 445 5.68 11.12 -14.12
CA SER A 445 7.02 11.70 -14.07
C SER A 445 7.04 12.74 -12.96
N ILE A 446 7.92 12.56 -11.99
CA ILE A 446 8.26 13.60 -11.03
C ILE A 446 9.37 14.43 -11.68
N GLU A 447 9.16 15.73 -11.81
CA GLU A 447 10.06 16.68 -12.46
C GLU A 447 10.46 17.75 -11.44
N LEU A 448 11.77 17.89 -11.21
CA LEU A 448 12.30 18.81 -10.21
C LEU A 448 13.33 19.71 -10.85
N THR A 449 13.24 21.00 -10.54
CA THR A 449 14.07 22.05 -11.13
C THR A 449 14.91 22.71 -10.04
N PRO A 450 15.99 23.44 -10.40
CA PRO A 450 16.75 24.22 -9.42
C PRO A 450 15.88 25.19 -8.60
N GLU A 451 14.77 25.66 -9.16
CA GLU A 451 13.82 26.57 -8.51
C GLU A 451 12.78 25.85 -7.63
N LYS A 452 12.48 24.58 -7.93
CA LYS A 452 11.61 23.70 -7.14
C LYS A 452 12.36 22.40 -6.81
N PRO A 453 13.45 22.49 -6.02
CA PRO A 453 14.39 21.38 -5.85
C PRO A 453 13.91 20.37 -4.82
N ASP A 454 12.75 20.56 -4.19
CA ASP A 454 12.23 19.68 -3.13
C ASP A 454 10.81 19.25 -3.46
N PHE A 455 10.54 17.95 -3.38
CA PHE A 455 9.18 17.40 -3.43
C PHE A 455 8.76 17.00 -2.02
N PRO A 456 7.61 17.50 -1.50
CA PRO A 456 7.20 17.25 -0.12
C PRO A 456 6.92 15.77 0.11
N VAL A 457 7.13 15.36 1.36
CA VAL A 457 6.90 14.00 1.88
C VAL A 457 5.44 13.62 1.64
N GLY A 458 5.22 12.40 1.14
CA GLY A 458 3.88 11.87 0.91
C GLY A 458 3.19 11.55 2.24
N GLY A 459 1.87 11.72 2.31
CA GLY A 459 1.13 11.18 3.45
C GLY A 459 1.00 9.66 3.33
N TRP A 460 0.89 8.98 4.48
CA TRP A 460 0.49 7.58 4.54
C TRP A 460 -0.85 7.38 3.83
N HIS A 461 -0.91 6.45 2.88
CA HIS A 461 -2.15 6.14 2.15
C HIS A 461 -2.18 4.68 1.65
N ILE A 462 -3.40 4.18 1.43
CA ILE A 462 -3.71 2.95 0.68
C ILE A 462 -4.14 3.37 -0.72
N GLU A 463 -3.82 2.55 -1.72
CA GLU A 463 -4.18 2.84 -3.10
C GLU A 463 -5.64 2.48 -3.38
N GLY A 464 -6.38 3.45 -3.92
CA GLY A 464 -7.80 3.30 -4.23
C GLY A 464 -8.74 3.30 -3.02
N GLN A 465 -10.02 3.10 -3.31
CA GLN A 465 -11.10 2.86 -2.37
C GLN A 465 -11.66 1.44 -2.61
N MET A 466 -12.60 0.99 -1.77
CA MET A 466 -13.18 -0.36 -1.90
C MET A 466 -13.90 -0.60 -3.24
N ASN A 467 -14.29 0.46 -3.98
CA ASN A 467 -14.86 0.33 -5.32
C ASN A 467 -13.93 -0.34 -6.32
N GLU A 468 -12.62 -0.16 -6.18
CA GLU A 468 -11.64 -0.68 -7.13
C GLU A 468 -11.19 -2.11 -6.83
N HIS A 469 -11.48 -2.64 -5.64
CA HIS A 469 -11.05 -3.98 -5.20
C HIS A 469 -9.55 -4.25 -5.46
N ILE A 470 -8.67 -3.29 -5.18
CA ILE A 470 -7.22 -3.47 -5.41
C ILE A 470 -6.64 -4.39 -4.34
N VAL A 471 -6.06 -5.52 -4.77
CA VAL A 471 -5.48 -6.54 -3.88
C VAL A 471 -3.95 -6.48 -3.81
N ALA A 472 -3.30 -6.00 -4.88
CA ALA A 472 -1.85 -5.88 -4.94
C ALA A 472 -1.41 -4.75 -5.86
N THR A 473 -0.26 -4.18 -5.55
CA THR A 473 0.41 -3.12 -6.31
C THR A 473 1.74 -3.63 -6.81
N ALA A 474 2.13 -3.21 -8.02
CA ALA A 474 3.50 -3.31 -8.51
C ALA A 474 3.96 -1.93 -9.01
N LEU A 475 5.05 -1.43 -8.46
CA LEU A 475 5.72 -0.20 -8.86
C LEU A 475 6.99 -0.58 -9.61
N TYR A 476 7.17 -0.01 -10.81
CA TYR A 476 8.40 -0.12 -11.58
C TYR A 476 9.06 1.24 -11.72
N TYR A 477 10.23 1.39 -11.08
CA TYR A 477 11.02 2.62 -11.13
C TYR A 477 11.86 2.63 -12.40
N LEU A 478 11.40 3.36 -13.41
CA LEU A 478 11.89 3.27 -14.78
C LEU A 478 13.22 4.00 -14.98
N ASP A 479 13.31 5.21 -14.45
CA ASP A 479 14.36 6.17 -14.75
C ASP A 479 14.46 7.19 -13.61
N SER A 480 15.68 7.37 -13.09
CA SER A 480 15.95 8.29 -11.98
C SER A 480 17.29 8.99 -12.23
N GLU A 481 17.29 10.32 -12.36
CA GLU A 481 18.52 11.08 -12.60
C GLU A 481 18.60 12.29 -11.67
N ASN A 482 19.81 12.56 -11.18
CA ASN A 482 20.09 13.67 -10.27
C ASN A 482 19.20 13.65 -9.01
N VAL A 483 18.87 12.44 -8.54
CA VAL A 483 18.12 12.20 -7.30
C VAL A 483 18.94 11.56 -6.22
N THR A 484 18.69 11.94 -4.96
CA THR A 484 19.13 11.11 -3.83
C THR A 484 18.32 9.81 -3.79
N PRO A 485 18.88 8.72 -3.23
CA PRO A 485 18.13 7.47 -3.04
C PRO A 485 16.81 7.73 -2.32
N SER A 486 15.76 7.06 -2.78
CA SER A 486 14.41 7.17 -2.25
C SER A 486 13.97 5.81 -1.74
N GLN A 487 13.05 5.80 -0.79
CA GLN A 487 12.51 4.60 -0.18
C GLN A 487 10.99 4.69 -0.06
N LEU A 488 10.38 3.52 0.09
CA LEU A 488 8.98 3.35 0.41
C LEU A 488 8.88 2.74 1.80
N SER A 489 8.35 3.48 2.75
CA SER A 489 8.11 3.00 4.11
C SER A 489 6.82 2.16 4.15
N PHE A 490 6.78 1.14 5.00
CA PHE A 490 5.64 0.25 5.17
C PHE A 490 5.21 0.23 6.64
N ARG A 491 3.91 0.31 6.90
CA ARG A 491 3.32 0.08 8.22
C ARG A 491 2.01 -0.69 8.11
N MET A 492 1.62 -1.38 9.19
CA MET A 492 0.41 -2.22 9.27
C MET A 492 -0.42 -1.86 10.50
N HIS A 493 -1.74 -2.01 10.38
CA HIS A 493 -2.66 -1.92 11.52
C HIS A 493 -2.54 -3.20 12.36
N THR A 494 -2.60 -3.07 13.67
CA THR A 494 -2.52 -4.20 14.60
C THR A 494 -3.90 -4.54 15.17
N THR A 495 -4.11 -5.81 15.52
CA THR A 495 -5.40 -6.25 16.11
C THR A 495 -5.70 -5.60 17.47
N ASP A 496 -7.00 -5.40 17.76
CA ASP A 496 -7.56 -4.84 19.01
C ASP A 496 -7.67 -5.94 20.03
N GLU A 497 -8.12 -7.07 19.51
CA GLU A 497 -8.38 -8.30 20.21
C GLU A 497 -7.02 -8.91 20.54
N GLN A 498 -6.34 -8.24 21.46
CA GLN A 498 -5.13 -8.70 22.09
C GLN A 498 -5.49 -9.63 23.26
N GLU A 499 -6.53 -10.46 23.11
CA GLU A 499 -6.95 -11.42 24.15
C GLU A 499 -5.75 -12.27 24.60
N ASP A 500 -4.95 -12.73 23.62
CA ASP A 500 -3.71 -13.46 23.86
C ASP A 500 -2.64 -12.69 24.66
N LEU A 501 -2.65 -11.35 24.65
CA LEU A 501 -1.75 -10.52 25.47
C LEU A 501 -2.40 -10.07 26.78
N GLN A 502 -3.72 -9.89 26.81
CA GLN A 502 -4.48 -9.55 28.01
C GLN A 502 -4.33 -10.65 29.06
N ASP A 503 -4.38 -11.91 28.65
CA ASP A 503 -4.14 -13.06 29.54
C ASP A 503 -2.68 -13.15 30.04
N LEU A 504 -1.76 -12.44 29.39
CA LEU A 504 -0.33 -12.42 29.75
C LEU A 504 0.06 -11.21 30.60
N VAL A 505 -0.82 -10.23 30.78
CA VAL A 505 -0.52 -8.96 31.44
C VAL A 505 -1.40 -8.81 32.68
N GLY A 506 -0.80 -8.78 33.86
CA GLY A 506 -1.46 -8.39 35.11
C GLY A 506 -1.95 -6.93 35.10
N GLN A 507 -2.79 -6.56 36.07
CA GLN A 507 -3.33 -5.21 36.16
C GLN A 507 -2.20 -4.17 36.19
N ASP A 508 -2.28 -3.13 35.35
CA ASP A 508 -1.28 -2.06 35.23
C ASP A 508 0.14 -2.48 34.77
N MET A 509 0.31 -3.71 34.24
CA MET A 509 1.62 -4.29 33.88
C MET A 509 1.96 -4.32 32.37
N TYR A 510 1.49 -3.34 31.61
CA TYR A 510 1.70 -3.27 30.14
C TYR A 510 3.05 -2.65 29.71
N LYS A 511 3.72 -1.87 30.59
CA LYS A 511 5.00 -1.17 30.28
C LYS A 511 6.14 -2.03 29.71
N PRO A 512 6.43 -3.26 30.20
CA PRO A 512 7.49 -4.07 29.59
C PRO A 512 7.15 -4.46 28.15
N TYR A 513 5.88 -4.73 27.87
CA TYR A 513 5.41 -5.07 26.53
C TYR A 513 5.46 -3.88 25.57
N GLU A 514 5.22 -2.66 26.06
CA GLU A 514 5.41 -1.44 25.25
C GLU A 514 6.87 -1.32 24.76
N ARG A 515 7.84 -1.66 25.62
CA ARG A 515 9.27 -1.71 25.24
C ARG A 515 9.61 -2.90 24.33
N ILE A 516 9.03 -4.08 24.57
CA ILE A 516 9.25 -5.28 23.73
C ILE A 516 8.73 -5.07 22.31
N TYR A 517 7.56 -4.44 22.15
CA TYR A 517 6.91 -4.24 20.84
C TYR A 517 7.17 -2.87 20.21
N GLY A 518 7.69 -1.90 20.97
CA GLY A 518 7.97 -0.55 20.47
C GLY A 518 6.69 0.20 20.10
N THR A 519 5.59 -0.05 20.81
CA THR A 519 4.34 0.70 20.67
C THR A 519 3.69 0.90 22.04
N ALA A 520 3.00 2.02 22.25
CA ALA A 520 2.23 2.23 23.47
C ALA A 520 0.99 1.32 23.47
N LEU A 521 0.71 0.70 24.62
CA LEU A 521 -0.38 -0.25 24.87
C LEU A 521 -1.40 0.32 25.86
N SER A 522 -1.01 1.34 26.62
CA SER A 522 -1.93 2.13 27.46
C SER A 522 -2.81 3.08 26.67
N GLU A 523 -3.96 3.48 27.23
CA GLU A 523 -4.75 4.62 26.75
C GLU A 523 -3.96 5.94 26.95
N SER A 524 -3.09 6.26 26.01
CA SER A 524 -2.32 7.50 25.94
C SER A 524 -2.34 8.09 24.53
N ASP A 525 -1.87 9.34 24.36
CA ASP A 525 -1.84 10.03 23.07
C ASP A 525 -1.02 9.29 21.99
N ASP A 526 -0.14 8.36 22.37
CA ASP A 526 0.77 7.59 21.48
C ASP A 526 0.31 6.14 21.22
N SER A 527 -0.90 5.78 21.65
CA SER A 527 -1.44 4.40 21.62
C SER A 527 -1.94 3.92 20.26
N GLU A 528 -1.52 4.58 19.18
CA GLU A 528 -1.92 4.25 17.82
C GLU A 528 -1.63 2.78 17.49
N ARG A 529 -2.64 2.06 17.02
CA ARG A 529 -2.59 0.64 16.64
C ARG A 529 -1.93 0.39 15.29
N VAL A 530 -0.76 0.99 15.12
CA VAL A 530 0.00 0.96 13.88
C VAL A 530 1.46 0.64 14.19
N GLN A 531 2.02 -0.29 13.46
CA GLN A 531 3.43 -0.67 13.60
C GLN A 531 4.19 -0.48 12.30
N SER A 532 5.36 0.15 12.40
CA SER A 532 6.35 0.25 11.33
C SER A 532 6.90 -1.12 10.98
N TYR A 533 6.97 -1.42 9.70
CA TYR A 533 7.58 -2.64 9.18
C TYR A 533 8.94 -2.36 8.51
N GLY A 534 9.37 -1.09 8.52
CA GLY A 534 10.60 -0.62 7.87
C GLY A 534 10.36 -0.06 6.46
N SER A 535 11.45 0.17 5.74
CA SER A 535 11.44 0.81 4.42
C SER A 535 12.21 -0.03 3.40
N VAL A 536 11.83 0.09 2.12
CA VAL A 536 12.53 -0.55 1.00
C VAL A 536 13.05 0.53 0.07
N GLU A 537 14.34 0.49 -0.27
CA GLU A 537 14.89 1.40 -1.28
C GLU A 537 14.26 1.16 -2.65
N THR A 538 14.15 2.22 -3.44
CA THR A 538 13.42 2.23 -4.71
C THR A 538 14.29 2.76 -5.86
N PRO A 539 15.47 2.13 -6.08
CA PRO A 539 16.40 2.55 -7.12
C PRO A 539 15.82 2.32 -8.52
N GLU A 540 16.45 2.98 -9.49
CA GLU A 540 16.17 2.76 -10.90
C GLU A 540 16.32 1.28 -11.30
N GLY A 541 15.34 0.76 -12.04
CA GLY A 541 15.28 -0.62 -12.52
C GLY A 541 14.61 -1.60 -11.57
N ARG A 542 14.32 -1.21 -10.32
CA ARG A 542 13.61 -2.08 -9.36
C ARG A 542 12.13 -2.17 -9.68
N LEU A 543 11.63 -3.41 -9.72
CA LEU A 543 10.21 -3.72 -9.59
C LEU A 543 9.93 -4.08 -8.13
N LEU A 544 8.97 -3.39 -7.52
CA LEU A 544 8.54 -3.60 -6.13
C LEU A 544 7.05 -3.93 -6.13
N ALA A 545 6.69 -5.13 -5.65
CA ALA A 545 5.30 -5.55 -5.50
C ALA A 545 4.95 -5.74 -4.04
N PHE A 546 3.72 -5.40 -3.65
CA PHE A 546 3.25 -5.52 -2.27
C PHE A 546 1.72 -5.63 -2.25
N PRO A 547 1.12 -6.27 -1.23
CA PRO A 547 -0.33 -6.32 -1.07
C PRO A 547 -0.86 -4.92 -0.72
N ASN A 548 -2.10 -4.63 -1.09
CA ASN A 548 -2.72 -3.33 -0.81
C ASN A 548 -3.21 -3.20 0.65
N VAL A 549 -2.48 -3.78 1.60
CA VAL A 549 -2.72 -3.67 3.06
C VAL A 549 -1.71 -2.76 3.75
N PHE A 550 -0.62 -2.42 3.05
CA PHE A 550 0.40 -1.52 3.57
C PHE A 550 0.08 -0.05 3.32
N LEU A 551 0.44 0.81 4.27
CA LEU A 551 0.51 2.26 4.10
C LEU A 551 1.93 2.69 3.67
N GLN A 552 2.03 3.76 2.84
CA GLN A 552 3.28 4.17 2.19
C GLN A 552 3.63 5.66 2.23
N ASP A 553 4.93 5.97 2.25
CA ASP A 553 5.52 7.33 2.17
C ASP A 553 6.71 7.36 1.17
N ALA A 554 6.89 8.48 0.44
CA ALA A 554 7.91 8.67 -0.59
C ALA A 554 8.75 9.95 -0.37
N THR A 555 10.04 9.92 -0.72
CA THR A 555 10.98 11.02 -0.43
C THR A 555 11.92 11.44 -1.59
N LYS A 556 12.19 12.76 -1.69
CA LYS A 556 13.40 13.47 -2.20
C LYS A 556 13.68 13.64 -3.74
N PRO A 557 14.59 14.57 -4.15
CA PRO A 557 14.43 15.34 -5.40
C PRO A 557 15.36 15.07 -6.60
N GLY A 558 14.98 15.48 -7.83
CA GLY A 558 15.53 15.21 -9.18
C GLY A 558 14.41 14.70 -10.13
N HIS A 559 14.68 14.13 -11.32
CA HIS A 559 13.58 13.52 -12.09
C HIS A 559 13.42 12.04 -11.74
N ARG A 560 12.16 11.61 -11.63
CA ARG A 560 11.83 10.21 -11.30
C ARG A 560 10.60 9.75 -12.05
N ARG A 561 10.77 8.72 -12.88
CA ARG A 561 9.68 8.15 -13.68
C ARG A 561 9.35 6.76 -13.20
N PHE A 562 8.07 6.50 -13.03
CA PHE A 562 7.60 5.20 -12.59
C PHE A 562 6.27 4.82 -13.24
N ILE A 563 6.05 3.52 -13.27
CA ILE A 563 4.80 2.92 -13.72
C ILE A 563 4.22 2.17 -12.51
N ALA A 564 3.00 2.51 -12.14
CA ALA A 564 2.24 1.77 -11.14
C ALA A 564 1.20 0.89 -11.84
N LEU A 565 1.16 -0.37 -11.43
CA LEU A 565 0.19 -1.36 -11.85
C LEU A 565 -0.56 -1.83 -10.59
N TRP A 566 -1.87 -1.68 -10.58
CA TRP A 566 -2.71 -2.20 -9.51
C TRP A 566 -3.52 -3.38 -10.03
N LEU A 567 -3.34 -4.53 -9.38
CA LEU A 567 -4.13 -5.73 -9.65
C LEU A 567 -5.45 -5.61 -8.89
N VAL A 568 -6.54 -5.57 -9.64
CA VAL A 568 -7.89 -5.69 -9.10
C VAL A 568 -8.17 -7.17 -8.81
N ASP A 569 -8.89 -7.44 -7.72
CA ASP A 569 -9.28 -8.76 -7.26
C ASP A 569 -9.77 -9.64 -8.42
N PRO A 570 -9.01 -10.67 -8.83
CA PRO A 570 -9.41 -11.52 -9.94
C PRO A 570 -10.66 -12.38 -9.64
N LEU A 571 -11.11 -12.44 -8.38
CA LEU A 571 -12.32 -13.15 -7.96
C LEU A 571 -13.58 -12.28 -8.06
N THR A 572 -13.42 -10.96 -8.06
CA THR A 572 -14.53 -9.99 -8.08
C THR A 572 -14.39 -9.07 -9.29
N ARG A 573 -15.28 -9.24 -10.27
CA ARG A 573 -15.27 -8.40 -11.47
C ARG A 573 -15.84 -7.02 -11.16
N VAL A 574 -15.06 -5.96 -11.38
CA VAL A 574 -15.53 -4.57 -11.23
C VAL A 574 -15.79 -3.91 -12.60
N ILE A 575 -16.54 -2.80 -12.60
CA ILE A 575 -16.78 -2.00 -13.81
C ILE A 575 -15.44 -1.59 -14.42
N SER A 576 -15.24 -1.89 -15.71
CA SER A 576 -13.98 -1.69 -16.41
C SER A 576 -14.14 -0.91 -17.70
N THR A 577 -13.03 -0.62 -18.37
CA THR A 577 -13.04 -0.06 -19.72
C THR A 577 -13.64 -1.00 -20.77
N ALA A 578 -13.86 -2.29 -20.46
CA ALA A 578 -14.63 -3.18 -21.35
C ALA A 578 -16.14 -2.88 -21.29
N ASN A 579 -16.60 -2.34 -20.16
CA ASN A 579 -17.98 -1.93 -19.97
C ASN A 579 -18.23 -0.48 -20.38
N VAL A 580 -17.21 0.38 -20.22
CA VAL A 580 -17.33 1.82 -20.38
C VAL A 580 -16.60 2.25 -21.64
N PRO A 581 -17.32 2.68 -22.70
CA PRO A 581 -16.67 3.24 -23.87
C PRO A 581 -15.83 4.48 -23.55
N PRO A 582 -14.85 4.83 -24.41
CA PRO A 582 -14.08 6.04 -24.21
C PRO A 582 -14.96 7.26 -24.00
N GLN A 583 -14.72 7.97 -22.89
CA GLN A 583 -15.49 9.13 -22.46
C GLN A 583 -14.96 10.43 -23.06
N GLN A 584 -13.79 10.38 -23.68
CA GLN A 584 -13.09 11.49 -24.32
C GLN A 584 -13.88 12.04 -25.51
N ALA A 585 -14.39 13.26 -25.37
CA ALA A 585 -15.13 13.92 -26.45
C ALA A 585 -14.25 14.15 -27.69
N ASP A 586 -12.95 14.42 -27.51
CA ASP A 586 -11.98 14.60 -28.59
C ASP A 586 -11.74 13.30 -29.36
N TRP A 587 -11.63 12.16 -28.68
CA TRP A 587 -11.49 10.86 -29.34
C TRP A 587 -12.74 10.53 -30.18
N TRP A 588 -13.93 10.78 -29.63
CA TRP A 588 -15.18 10.63 -30.37
C TRP A 588 -15.23 11.55 -31.60
N ALA A 589 -14.85 12.82 -31.44
CA ALA A 589 -14.87 13.78 -32.53
C ALA A 589 -13.90 13.38 -33.66
N GLU A 590 -12.68 12.97 -33.33
CA GLU A 590 -11.72 12.44 -34.32
C GLU A 590 -12.27 11.20 -35.04
N ALA A 591 -12.98 10.32 -34.32
CA ALA A 591 -13.56 9.10 -34.90
C ALA A 591 -14.72 9.39 -35.87
N VAL A 592 -15.59 10.33 -35.51
CA VAL A 592 -16.78 10.67 -36.30
C VAL A 592 -16.45 11.57 -37.48
N PHE A 593 -15.57 12.55 -37.28
CA PHE A 593 -15.28 13.60 -38.26
C PHE A 593 -13.96 13.41 -38.99
N GLY A 594 -13.11 12.48 -38.56
CA GLY A 594 -11.72 12.40 -39.00
C GLY A 594 -10.87 13.55 -38.43
N SER A 595 -9.59 13.55 -38.76
CA SER A 595 -8.65 14.59 -38.34
C SER A 595 -7.79 15.11 -39.50
N GLU A 596 -7.34 16.36 -39.38
CA GLU A 596 -6.45 17.03 -40.33
C GLU A 596 -6.96 16.95 -41.78
N ALA A 597 -6.20 16.31 -42.69
CA ALA A 597 -6.54 16.19 -44.11
C ALA A 597 -7.79 15.33 -44.36
N ASN A 598 -8.17 14.48 -43.41
CA ASN A 598 -9.34 13.61 -43.49
C ASN A 598 -10.57 14.20 -42.77
N ALA A 599 -10.44 15.39 -42.17
CA ALA A 599 -11.55 16.05 -41.49
C ALA A 599 -12.71 16.31 -42.46
N ALA A 600 -13.90 15.85 -42.10
CA ALA A 600 -15.14 16.04 -42.82
C ALA A 600 -16.28 16.25 -41.81
N LYS A 601 -17.26 17.07 -42.16
CA LYS A 601 -18.46 17.26 -41.33
C LYS A 601 -19.39 16.03 -41.27
N GLY A 602 -19.09 14.98 -42.04
CA GLY A 602 -19.99 13.84 -42.23
C GLY A 602 -21.36 14.29 -42.75
N ASP A 603 -22.42 13.66 -42.23
CA ASP A 603 -23.82 14.01 -42.53
C ASP A 603 -24.35 15.19 -41.68
N LEU A 604 -23.53 15.78 -40.79
CA LEU A 604 -23.97 16.87 -39.93
C LEU A 604 -24.11 18.19 -40.72
N PRO A 605 -25.15 18.99 -40.41
CA PRO A 605 -25.24 20.36 -40.88
C PRO A 605 -24.01 21.17 -40.46
N SER A 606 -23.59 22.12 -41.31
CA SER A 606 -22.36 22.89 -41.10
C SER A 606 -22.39 23.67 -39.77
N GLU A 607 -23.57 24.13 -39.36
CA GLU A 607 -23.78 24.91 -38.15
C GLU A 607 -23.63 24.07 -36.88
N VAL A 608 -24.12 22.82 -36.92
CA VAL A 608 -23.97 21.88 -35.80
C VAL A 608 -22.52 21.43 -35.70
N PHE A 609 -21.85 21.16 -36.83
CA PHE A 609 -20.43 20.85 -36.85
C PHE A 609 -19.59 22.03 -36.31
N GLN A 610 -19.94 23.27 -36.63
CA GLN A 610 -19.28 24.45 -36.07
C GLN A 610 -19.40 24.52 -34.55
N LEU A 611 -20.59 24.30 -34.02
CA LEU A 611 -20.83 24.29 -32.58
C LEU A 611 -20.05 23.17 -31.88
N VAL A 612 -19.92 21.99 -32.50
CA VAL A 612 -19.07 20.91 -31.97
C VAL A 612 -17.60 21.34 -31.92
N LEU A 613 -17.09 22.00 -32.97
CA LEU A 613 -15.71 22.52 -32.99
C LEU A 613 -15.48 23.62 -31.95
N GLU A 614 -16.47 24.51 -31.74
CA GLU A 614 -16.46 25.58 -30.75
C GLU A 614 -16.50 25.05 -29.30
N GLN A 615 -17.03 23.85 -29.06
CA GLN A 615 -17.04 23.16 -27.76
C GLN A 615 -15.73 22.41 -27.45
N GLY A 616 -14.59 22.91 -27.93
CA GLY A 616 -13.26 22.38 -27.63
C GLY A 616 -12.76 21.28 -28.57
N MET A 617 -13.60 20.77 -29.49
CA MET A 617 -13.20 19.69 -30.43
C MET A 617 -12.36 20.19 -31.61
N GLY A 618 -12.29 21.51 -31.82
CA GLY A 618 -11.52 22.09 -32.93
C GLY A 618 -10.04 21.74 -32.94
N LYS A 619 -9.42 21.62 -31.76
CA LYS A 619 -8.01 21.21 -31.61
C LYS A 619 -7.76 19.76 -32.03
N ALA A 620 -8.73 18.87 -31.81
CA ALA A 620 -8.64 17.44 -32.10
C ALA A 620 -8.92 17.14 -33.58
N VAL A 621 -10.01 17.70 -34.11
CA VAL A 621 -10.40 17.51 -35.51
C VAL A 621 -9.44 18.23 -36.48
N ARG A 622 -8.88 19.39 -36.09
CA ARG A 622 -8.00 20.23 -36.93
C ARG A 622 -8.52 20.42 -38.36
N PRO A 623 -9.76 20.94 -38.53
CA PRO A 623 -10.39 21.04 -39.83
C PRO A 623 -9.57 21.96 -40.77
N THR A 624 -9.47 21.57 -42.04
CA THR A 624 -8.75 22.37 -43.02
C THR A 624 -9.39 23.75 -43.23
N ALA A 625 -8.58 24.76 -43.57
CA ALA A 625 -9.09 26.10 -43.90
C ALA A 625 -10.10 26.09 -45.06
N ALA A 626 -10.00 25.11 -45.97
CA ALA A 626 -10.97 24.91 -47.03
C ALA A 626 -12.32 24.43 -46.49
N LEU A 627 -12.33 23.44 -45.57
CA LEU A 627 -13.54 22.96 -44.92
C LEU A 627 -14.23 24.08 -44.12
N LEU A 628 -13.46 24.83 -43.33
CA LEU A 628 -13.98 25.98 -42.55
C LEU A 628 -14.62 27.05 -43.46
N LYS A 629 -14.06 27.30 -44.65
CA LYS A 629 -14.64 28.24 -45.62
C LYS A 629 -15.96 27.78 -46.24
N THR A 630 -16.27 26.48 -46.19
CA THR A 630 -17.58 25.97 -46.66
C THR A 630 -18.70 26.14 -45.65
N MET A 631 -18.39 26.64 -44.45
CA MET A 631 -19.32 26.84 -43.35
C MET A 631 -19.85 28.29 -43.43
N ASP A 632 -20.82 28.53 -44.31
CA ASP A 632 -21.54 29.81 -44.36
C ASP A 632 -22.49 29.92 -43.16
N ASN A 633 -22.24 30.87 -42.25
CA ASN A 633 -23.09 31.16 -41.08
C ASN A 633 -24.56 31.44 -41.49
N ARG A 634 -25.51 30.57 -41.10
CA ARG A 634 -26.94 30.71 -41.50
C ARG A 634 -27.98 30.61 -40.38
N LEU A 635 -27.62 30.27 -39.14
CA LEU A 635 -28.57 30.30 -38.03
C LEU A 635 -28.65 31.69 -37.38
N PRO A 636 -29.86 32.19 -37.05
CA PRO A 636 -30.02 33.41 -36.27
C PRO A 636 -29.28 33.32 -34.92
N PRO A 637 -28.72 34.42 -34.40
CA PRO A 637 -27.98 34.43 -33.13
C PRO A 637 -28.77 33.85 -31.96
N GLU A 638 -30.09 34.06 -31.89
CA GLU A 638 -30.93 33.50 -30.81
C GLU A 638 -31.01 31.97 -30.88
N VAL A 639 -31.06 31.39 -32.09
CA VAL A 639 -31.11 29.94 -32.29
C VAL A 639 -29.76 29.31 -31.98
N MET A 640 -28.67 29.95 -32.40
CA MET A 640 -27.31 29.52 -32.02
C MET A 640 -27.15 29.51 -30.49
N GLU A 641 -27.67 30.52 -29.80
CA GLU A 641 -27.61 30.59 -28.35
C GLU A 641 -28.47 29.52 -27.66
N MET A 642 -29.65 29.21 -28.21
CA MET A 642 -30.47 28.10 -27.73
C MET A 642 -29.77 26.75 -27.90
N VAL A 643 -29.14 26.50 -29.05
CA VAL A 643 -28.41 25.23 -29.29
C VAL A 643 -27.15 25.14 -28.41
N ARG A 644 -26.46 26.27 -28.15
CA ARG A 644 -25.37 26.31 -27.16
C ARG A 644 -25.85 25.91 -25.76
N ARG A 645 -27.04 26.38 -25.37
CA ARG A 645 -27.62 26.09 -24.06
C ARG A 645 -28.01 24.62 -23.88
N GLU A 646 -28.46 23.96 -24.93
CA GLU A 646 -28.94 22.56 -24.89
C GLU A 646 -27.81 21.51 -24.99
N ARG A 647 -26.55 21.92 -25.24
CA ARG A 647 -25.36 21.06 -25.52
C ARG A 647 -25.54 20.14 -26.74
N VAL A 648 -24.55 20.11 -27.64
CA VAL A 648 -24.60 19.30 -28.88
C VAL A 648 -23.90 17.94 -28.69
N LEU A 649 -22.98 17.86 -27.72
CA LEU A 649 -22.28 16.63 -27.38
C LEU A 649 -23.25 15.62 -26.74
N PRO A 650 -23.07 14.30 -27.01
CA PRO A 650 -23.71 13.27 -26.20
C PRO A 650 -23.46 13.56 -24.72
N GLU A 651 -24.52 13.58 -23.89
CA GLU A 651 -24.46 14.01 -22.47
C GLU A 651 -23.41 13.26 -21.62
N ALA A 652 -22.99 12.08 -22.07
CA ALA A 652 -22.05 11.21 -21.35
C ALA A 652 -20.56 11.41 -21.72
N LEU A 653 -20.25 12.18 -22.78
CA LEU A 653 -18.86 12.49 -23.14
C LEU A 653 -18.35 13.69 -22.33
N MET A 654 -17.04 13.71 -22.06
CA MET A 654 -16.36 14.73 -21.27
C MET A 654 -15.26 15.42 -22.08
N THR A 655 -15.19 16.74 -21.97
CA THR A 655 -14.00 17.48 -22.41
C THR A 655 -12.83 17.23 -21.45
N ALA A 656 -11.61 17.59 -21.85
CA ALA A 656 -10.45 17.50 -20.97
C ALA A 656 -10.60 18.37 -19.71
N GLU A 657 -11.17 19.57 -19.85
CA GLU A 657 -11.46 20.47 -18.73
C GLU A 657 -12.47 19.85 -17.75
N GLU A 658 -13.58 19.31 -18.25
CA GLU A 658 -14.59 18.65 -17.41
C GLU A 658 -14.02 17.42 -16.69
N ALA A 659 -13.17 16.64 -17.37
CA ALA A 659 -12.46 15.52 -16.76
C ALA A 659 -11.51 15.98 -15.63
N ARG A 660 -10.81 17.11 -15.80
CA ARG A 660 -9.96 17.70 -14.74
C ARG A 660 -10.77 18.19 -13.55
N GLU A 661 -11.94 18.79 -13.78
CA GLU A 661 -12.86 19.19 -12.70
C GLU A 661 -13.34 17.98 -11.89
N HIS A 662 -13.70 16.88 -12.56
CA HIS A 662 -14.05 15.63 -11.89
C HIS A 662 -12.85 15.01 -11.16
N ARG A 663 -11.64 15.07 -11.74
CA ARG A 663 -10.42 14.63 -11.06
C ARG A 663 -10.20 15.38 -9.74
N ILE A 664 -10.38 16.70 -9.72
CA ILE A 664 -10.23 17.49 -8.50
C ILE A 664 -11.22 17.02 -7.43
N LYS A 665 -12.51 16.87 -7.77
CA LYS A 665 -13.54 16.37 -6.84
C LYS A 665 -13.25 14.96 -6.34
N LEU A 666 -12.80 14.06 -7.23
CA LEU A 666 -12.38 12.71 -6.86
C LEU A 666 -11.19 12.73 -5.90
N MET A 667 -10.20 13.60 -6.13
CA MET A 667 -9.05 13.72 -5.25
C MET A 667 -9.39 14.36 -3.89
N GLU A 668 -10.35 15.28 -3.84
CA GLU A 668 -10.91 15.81 -2.58
C GLU A 668 -11.60 14.69 -1.78
N GLU A 669 -12.43 13.87 -2.43
CA GLU A 669 -13.10 12.72 -1.82
C GLU A 669 -12.08 11.70 -1.29
N ARG A 670 -11.05 11.39 -2.08
CA ARG A 670 -9.96 10.49 -1.66
C ARG A 670 -9.12 11.06 -0.53
N SER A 671 -8.85 12.36 -0.52
CA SER A 671 -8.14 13.02 0.58
C SER A 671 -8.95 12.96 1.88
N ALA A 672 -10.27 13.10 1.81
CA ALA A 672 -11.15 12.93 2.96
C ALA A 672 -11.18 11.46 3.45
N PHE A 673 -11.21 10.50 2.52
CA PHE A 673 -11.10 9.08 2.82
C PHE A 673 -9.77 8.74 3.52
N VAL A 674 -8.63 9.22 3.00
CA VAL A 674 -7.31 9.01 3.61
C VAL A 674 -7.27 9.58 5.03
N LYS A 675 -7.78 10.79 5.25
CA LYS A 675 -7.86 11.38 6.60
C LYS A 675 -8.74 10.57 7.56
N LYS A 676 -9.86 10.04 7.08
CA LYS A 676 -10.74 9.20 7.89
C LYS A 676 -10.06 7.88 8.25
N ASN A 677 -9.47 7.21 7.26
CA ASN A 677 -8.72 5.99 7.49
C ASN A 677 -7.57 6.25 8.47
N ASP A 678 -6.80 7.32 8.31
CA ASP A 678 -5.75 7.69 9.28
C ASP A 678 -6.29 7.91 10.70
N LEU A 679 -7.50 8.47 10.88
CA LEU A 679 -8.12 8.61 12.21
C LEU A 679 -8.55 7.28 12.84
N GLU A 680 -9.04 6.32 12.05
CA GLU A 680 -9.43 4.98 12.55
C GLU A 680 -8.19 4.17 12.96
N TRP A 681 -7.09 4.36 12.25
CA TRP A 681 -5.80 3.75 12.57
C TRP A 681 -5.15 4.35 13.82
N LYS A 682 -5.60 5.53 14.24
CA LYS A 682 -5.24 6.18 15.50
C LYS A 682 -6.09 5.70 16.68
N SER A 683 -6.85 4.62 16.51
CA SER A 683 -7.51 3.95 17.63
C SER A 683 -6.48 3.41 18.62
N SER A 684 -6.85 3.41 19.90
CA SER A 684 -6.04 2.89 21.00
C SER A 684 -6.28 1.40 21.22
N TYR A 685 -5.34 0.72 21.84
CA TYR A 685 -5.59 -0.60 22.42
C TYR A 685 -6.59 -0.47 23.58
N SER A 686 -7.48 -1.45 23.72
CA SER A 686 -8.42 -1.52 24.85
C SER A 686 -8.06 -2.74 25.69
N PHE A 687 -7.39 -2.51 26.80
CA PHE A 687 -7.25 -3.50 27.86
C PHE A 687 -8.41 -3.24 28.82
N CYS A 688 -9.43 -4.10 28.81
CA CYS A 688 -10.50 -3.99 29.81
C CYS A 688 -9.91 -4.30 31.19
N GLU A 689 -9.97 -3.33 32.10
CA GLU A 689 -9.77 -3.55 33.53
C GLU A 689 -10.81 -4.57 34.01
N HIS A 690 -10.39 -5.81 34.30
CA HIS A 690 -11.24 -6.85 34.86
C HIS A 690 -10.94 -7.12 36.33
#